data_AF-A0A2G9C4K8-F1
#
_entry.id   AF-A0A2G9C4K8-F1
#
_cell.length_a   1.000
_cell.length_b   1.000
_cell.length_c   1.000
_cell.angle_alpha   90.00
_cell.angle_beta   90.00
_cell.angle_gamma   90.00
#
_symmetry.space_group_name_H-M   'P 1'
#
loop_
_entity.id
_entity.type
_entity.pdbx_description
1 polymer ?
#
loop_
_entity_poly.entity_id
_entity_poly.type
_entity_poly.pdbx_seq_one_letter_code
_entity_poly.pdbx_strand_id
1 'polypeptide(L)'
;MNAIHTPEIVAAALASRGLSPEQRAVASADPTAALTARVRIDGPLDAIALRRAVERVIGEHELLRTAFGTVEGYRGLRQWPLPATPAVDWREVDLRGADLTGPRADGPDRQEVDLDGCEDGAGALRAWLGQLATPLAIDEGRVIRVGLARFDEEHHVLAVHASALVVDTGSVCELLARVSEIVTAGGPSGSCGSSAGPINDADWSSTEDAAGRADAEPERFQYAQYVDWRAELMNDDAAQAGAAYWQAHFADASDWQAPRLAKPLAPRIGRVQARATLSPDLVRRLAVAPGRPDAAPAADDASAHEALDGIRAAGPEGLLQAVWWLLLARLNGFERFVAGWRHDCRTDYELMRGGMGLFEKILPMAMTPRPDASFSDWLAHCTALATSHVDAQEYWPVDAPSITAHRDAVFGWREAVPRAGGWSVPEVESSTTEHLLSLEVRWGPRPELVLSADGVRHSRAAVERLMCQFNTLLEAALDRPQVAVRELDPVGESERTALLAWRGERREVGRLTISQHVAEWAALSPQAPAVEAQGLTLDYRSLNQRANRLARAMSALGVTPGALVALNLPRSADLIVAILAAWRAGAAYLPLEPQWPEARRQALLADARPALVLHAGPLDGATAIDAATESAAVGCRQAALAGERLGLAGEPVLDLRTLDSGMPPTTAELGDLAYVLYTSGSTGQPKGVAIEHGQLLHYVVGSSAALDLAASRRWALTSSVVADLGNTALFGALFNGACLVIADEADTHDADAFARFVEGRGIDAVKIVPSHLEALLDARAPRLPRTLVLGGEAAPRALIERIWRLAPDTVIHNHYGPTETTIGVLVHRVRATDAQGADALPLTQVLPNTRVHVLDDAMRLVPAGAQGQVYLGGPQLCRGYLGREAPDAFVDDPFQPGERLYRTGDVAQVLAEGGLRLIGRADHQVKLRGFRVDPAEVESALLTLPGVRQAVVLAGEGAGGGTELTACVVMVDDRDDRDDRDDRDDRDDLRQALKSLLPSHMVPARVVRIDSFPRLVNGKLDRAAIAALSASMLTPRSPATAKAATSLEVAFGAIDGESSRLDAHPATTAGAPRDALETVLSQGMGLLLGRGPIGIDEDFFELGGHSLLVIRLVARLRKLLGIEIEPGLVFDHPTVAELAAALRAGPWDTSGFERLAATDWQSSESATPSP
;
A
#
# COMPACT_ATOMS: atom_id res chain seq x y z
N MET A 1 -21.27 5.94 -16.95
CA MET A 1 -22.28 5.67 -17.99
C MET A 1 -21.99 4.23 -18.44
N ASN A 2 -22.94 3.30 -18.45
CA ASN A 2 -24.35 3.54 -18.76
C ASN A 2 -25.25 2.58 -17.91
N ALA A 3 -26.05 2.96 -16.93
CA ALA A 3 -26.51 4.27 -16.52
C ALA A 3 -27.31 4.17 -15.19
N ILE A 4 -26.85 4.90 -14.16
CA ILE A 4 -27.62 5.77 -13.23
C ILE A 4 -28.52 5.01 -12.21
N HIS A 5 -28.27 5.01 -10.89
CA HIS A 5 -28.21 6.15 -9.96
C HIS A 5 -27.27 5.90 -8.76
N THR A 6 -26.59 6.96 -8.30
CA THR A 6 -25.58 6.97 -7.23
C THR A 6 -26.17 6.91 -5.81
N PRO A 7 -25.56 6.16 -4.86
CA PRO A 7 -25.87 6.18 -3.43
C PRO A 7 -25.81 7.58 -2.78
N GLU A 8 -25.11 8.53 -3.40
CA GLU A 8 -24.89 9.88 -2.89
C GLU A 8 -26.15 10.77 -2.90
N ILE A 9 -27.13 10.47 -3.76
CA ILE A 9 -28.45 11.17 -3.75
C ILE A 9 -29.34 10.61 -2.62
N VAL A 10 -29.21 9.33 -2.30
CA VAL A 10 -29.87 8.70 -1.14
C VAL A 10 -29.20 9.17 0.16
N ALA A 11 -27.87 9.29 0.17
CA ALA A 11 -27.11 9.86 1.27
C ALA A 11 -27.42 11.34 1.50
N ALA A 12 -27.63 12.14 0.44
CA ALA A 12 -28.02 13.55 0.56
C ALA A 12 -29.47 13.73 1.07
N ALA A 13 -30.38 12.79 0.77
CA ALA A 13 -31.73 12.77 1.33
C ALA A 13 -31.73 12.34 2.82
N LEU A 14 -30.90 11.35 3.19
CA LEU A 14 -30.78 10.82 4.55
C LEU A 14 -29.94 11.69 5.49
N ALA A 15 -29.02 12.50 4.96
CA ALA A 15 -28.19 13.44 5.73
C ALA A 15 -28.99 14.61 6.35
N SER A 16 -30.25 14.82 5.95
CA SER A 16 -31.07 15.92 6.43
C SER A 16 -31.82 15.64 7.74
N ARG A 17 -31.74 14.44 8.32
CA ARG A 17 -32.44 14.07 9.56
C ARG A 17 -31.53 13.24 10.46
N GLY A 18 -31.35 13.68 11.71
CA GLY A 18 -30.39 13.13 12.68
C GLY A 18 -30.55 11.64 13.00
N LEU A 19 -30.06 10.78 12.12
CA LEU A 19 -30.03 9.33 12.26
C LEU A 19 -28.65 8.87 12.79
N SER A 20 -28.69 7.97 13.77
CA SER A 20 -27.53 7.28 14.34
C SER A 20 -26.83 6.37 13.30
N PRO A 21 -25.56 5.98 13.53
CA PRO A 21 -24.82 5.08 12.62
C PRO A 21 -25.54 3.75 12.33
N GLU A 22 -26.21 3.16 13.31
CA GLU A 22 -27.05 1.95 13.15
C GLU A 22 -28.26 2.20 12.24
N GLN A 23 -28.89 3.37 12.35
CA GLN A 23 -30.00 3.76 11.47
C GLN A 23 -29.54 4.03 10.03
N ARG A 24 -28.28 4.44 9.85
CA ARG A 24 -27.64 4.52 8.52
C ARG A 24 -27.32 3.14 7.97
N ALA A 25 -26.93 2.17 8.80
CA ALA A 25 -26.70 0.79 8.38
C ALA A 25 -27.99 0.09 7.90
N VAL A 26 -29.11 0.31 8.59
CA VAL A 26 -30.43 -0.19 8.16
C VAL A 26 -30.94 0.52 6.91
N ALA A 27 -30.68 1.82 6.76
CA ALA A 27 -31.02 2.57 5.55
C ALA A 27 -30.05 2.29 4.37
N SER A 28 -28.88 1.72 4.64
CA SER A 28 -27.90 1.27 3.63
C SER A 28 -28.12 -0.15 3.12
N ALA A 29 -29.06 -0.90 3.71
CA ALA A 29 -29.55 -2.13 3.11
C ALA A 29 -30.29 -1.73 1.84
N ASP A 30 -29.65 -1.95 0.68
CA ASP A 30 -30.28 -1.72 -0.60
C ASP A 30 -31.58 -2.54 -0.67
N PRO A 31 -32.78 -1.93 -0.61
CA PRO A 31 -34.03 -2.67 -0.68
C PRO A 31 -34.22 -3.35 -2.06
N THR A 32 -33.32 -3.05 -3.00
CA THR A 32 -33.28 -3.64 -4.34
C THR A 32 -32.28 -4.81 -4.46
N ALA A 33 -31.58 -5.17 -3.38
CA ALA A 33 -30.71 -6.35 -3.35
C ALA A 33 -31.50 -7.62 -3.68
N ALA A 34 -31.06 -8.35 -4.70
CA ALA A 34 -31.78 -9.49 -5.26
C ALA A 34 -30.83 -10.59 -5.75
N LEU A 35 -31.35 -11.82 -5.74
CA LEU A 35 -30.70 -13.01 -6.25
C LEU A 35 -31.29 -13.36 -7.61
N THR A 36 -30.44 -13.64 -8.60
CA THR A 36 -30.86 -14.08 -9.93
C THR A 36 -30.36 -15.50 -10.19
N ALA A 37 -31.24 -16.49 -10.16
CA ALA A 37 -30.92 -17.84 -10.60
C ALA A 37 -31.32 -18.07 -12.05
N ARG A 38 -30.61 -18.96 -12.75
CA ARG A 38 -31.02 -19.45 -14.07
C ARG A 38 -30.89 -20.96 -14.17
N VAL A 39 -31.79 -21.55 -14.97
CA VAL A 39 -31.89 -22.98 -15.20
C VAL A 39 -32.00 -23.20 -16.70
N ARG A 40 -31.18 -24.11 -17.23
CA ARG A 40 -31.26 -24.55 -18.62
C ARG A 40 -32.12 -25.80 -18.67
N ILE A 41 -33.16 -25.72 -19.48
CA ILE A 41 -34.12 -26.79 -19.70
C ILE A 41 -33.89 -27.30 -21.12
N ASP A 42 -33.45 -28.55 -21.22
CA ASP A 42 -33.31 -29.28 -22.47
C ASP A 42 -34.51 -30.22 -22.63
N GLY A 43 -35.17 -30.20 -23.79
CA GLY A 43 -36.37 -30.96 -24.10
C GLY A 43 -37.59 -30.10 -24.44
N PRO A 44 -38.66 -30.72 -24.97
CA PRO A 44 -39.93 -30.03 -25.21
C PRO A 44 -40.53 -29.52 -23.90
N LEU A 45 -40.93 -28.25 -23.89
CA LEU A 45 -41.42 -27.56 -22.69
C LEU A 45 -42.84 -27.00 -22.89
N ASP A 46 -43.77 -27.42 -22.05
CA ASP A 46 -45.07 -26.76 -21.92
C ASP A 46 -44.94 -25.52 -21.02
N ALA A 47 -44.84 -24.35 -21.64
CA ALA A 47 -44.72 -23.07 -20.94
C ALA A 47 -45.93 -22.74 -20.04
N ILE A 48 -47.13 -23.24 -20.36
CA ILE A 48 -48.33 -23.01 -19.56
C ILE A 48 -48.28 -23.88 -18.29
N ALA A 49 -47.93 -25.16 -18.44
CA ALA A 49 -47.73 -26.06 -17.30
C ALA A 49 -46.61 -25.55 -16.38
N LEU A 50 -45.50 -25.05 -16.96
CA LEU A 50 -44.41 -24.43 -16.23
C LEU A 50 -44.87 -23.21 -15.43
N ARG A 51 -45.59 -22.29 -16.07
CA ARG A 51 -46.10 -21.09 -15.39
C ARG A 51 -47.04 -21.46 -14.24
N ARG A 52 -47.94 -22.43 -14.44
CA ARG A 52 -48.84 -22.91 -13.38
C ARG A 52 -48.08 -23.55 -12.22
N ALA A 53 -47.01 -24.29 -12.50
CA ALA A 53 -46.15 -24.87 -11.47
C ALA A 53 -45.46 -23.77 -10.64
N VAL A 54 -44.94 -22.72 -11.28
CA VAL A 54 -44.34 -21.56 -10.61
C VAL A 54 -45.37 -20.81 -9.75
N GLU A 55 -46.55 -20.53 -10.30
CA GLU A 55 -47.65 -19.86 -9.58
C GLU A 55 -48.09 -20.68 -8.35
N ARG A 56 -48.16 -22.01 -8.48
CA ARG A 56 -48.45 -22.93 -7.37
C ARG A 56 -47.39 -22.84 -6.26
N VAL A 57 -46.11 -22.96 -6.60
CA VAL A 57 -45.02 -22.92 -5.60
C VAL A 57 -44.97 -21.56 -4.90
N ILE A 58 -45.18 -20.45 -5.61
CA ILE A 58 -45.26 -19.12 -4.98
C ILE A 58 -46.48 -19.02 -4.06
N GLY A 59 -47.63 -19.58 -4.45
CA GLY A 59 -48.85 -19.61 -3.63
C GLY A 59 -48.68 -20.38 -2.32
N GLU A 60 -47.95 -21.49 -2.35
CA GLU A 60 -47.75 -22.40 -1.22
C GLU A 60 -46.87 -21.80 -0.08
N HIS A 61 -46.12 -20.72 -0.34
CA HIS A 61 -45.17 -20.16 0.63
C HIS A 61 -45.44 -18.67 0.95
N GLU A 62 -45.68 -18.36 2.22
CA GLU A 62 -46.09 -17.01 2.65
C GLU A 62 -45.05 -15.91 2.41
N LEU A 63 -43.77 -16.24 2.53
CA LEU A 63 -42.69 -15.25 2.46
C LEU A 63 -42.51 -14.69 1.04
N LEU A 64 -42.77 -15.52 0.01
CA LEU A 64 -42.79 -15.09 -1.40
C LEU A 64 -43.97 -14.21 -1.77
N ARG A 65 -44.90 -14.00 -0.82
CA ARG A 65 -46.10 -13.16 -0.93
C ARG A 65 -46.11 -12.06 0.13
N THR A 66 -44.96 -11.75 0.72
CA THR A 66 -44.84 -10.80 1.82
C THR A 66 -44.44 -9.42 1.31
N ALA A 67 -45.12 -8.39 1.80
CA ALA A 67 -44.77 -7.00 1.56
C ALA A 67 -43.94 -6.43 2.72
N PHE A 68 -43.03 -5.51 2.38
CA PHE A 68 -42.12 -4.86 3.34
C PHE A 68 -42.32 -3.35 3.32
N GLY A 69 -42.42 -2.72 4.49
CA GLY A 69 -42.49 -1.27 4.56
C GLY A 69 -42.05 -0.69 5.90
N THR A 70 -41.77 0.60 5.89
CA THR A 70 -41.46 1.35 7.11
C THR A 70 -42.73 1.71 7.85
N VAL A 71 -42.70 1.62 9.18
CA VAL A 71 -43.84 1.98 10.04
C VAL A 71 -43.36 3.01 11.04
N GLU A 72 -44.13 4.10 11.17
CA GLU A 72 -43.81 5.18 12.10
C GLU A 72 -43.71 4.65 13.54
N GLY A 73 -42.59 4.93 14.21
CA GLY A 73 -42.31 4.45 15.57
C GLY A 73 -41.63 3.07 15.64
N TYR A 74 -41.44 2.36 14.52
CA TYR A 74 -40.70 1.09 14.46
C TYR A 74 -39.29 1.30 13.91
N ARG A 75 -38.27 0.77 14.59
CA ARG A 75 -36.89 0.73 14.07
C ARG A 75 -36.74 -0.48 13.15
N GLY A 76 -36.86 -0.28 11.83
CA GLY A 76 -36.65 -1.33 10.81
C GLY A 76 -37.76 -1.42 9.75
N LEU A 77 -37.68 -2.44 8.89
CA LEU A 77 -38.76 -2.83 7.97
C LEU A 77 -39.72 -3.77 8.70
N ARG A 78 -41.02 -3.52 8.57
CA ARG A 78 -42.06 -4.45 9.03
C ARG A 78 -42.54 -5.29 7.84
N GLN A 79 -42.81 -6.57 8.11
CA GLN A 79 -43.32 -7.56 7.15
C GLN A 79 -44.82 -7.81 7.38
N TRP A 80 -45.59 -7.99 6.30
CA TRP A 80 -46.96 -8.53 6.39
C TRP A 80 -47.31 -9.38 5.15
N PRO A 81 -47.83 -10.61 5.35
CA PRO A 81 -48.18 -11.51 4.25
C PRO A 81 -49.44 -11.03 3.51
N LEU A 82 -49.44 -11.15 2.18
CA LEU A 82 -50.60 -10.87 1.32
C LEU A 82 -51.46 -12.13 1.08
N PRO A 83 -52.77 -11.98 0.77
CA PRO A 83 -53.67 -13.10 0.44
C PRO A 83 -53.19 -13.98 -0.72
N ALA A 84 -53.68 -15.22 -0.77
CA ALA A 84 -53.13 -16.34 -1.54
C ALA A 84 -53.13 -16.22 -3.07
N THR A 85 -53.75 -15.21 -3.69
CA THR A 85 -53.78 -15.07 -5.16
C THR A 85 -52.54 -14.32 -5.63
N PRO A 86 -51.47 -14.99 -6.11
CA PRO A 86 -50.22 -14.31 -6.41
C PRO A 86 -50.29 -13.67 -7.80
N ALA A 87 -50.01 -12.37 -7.89
CA ALA A 87 -49.62 -11.76 -9.16
C ALA A 87 -48.14 -12.08 -9.41
N VAL A 88 -47.85 -13.22 -10.05
CA VAL A 88 -46.47 -13.55 -10.46
C VAL A 88 -46.04 -12.59 -11.57
N ASP A 89 -44.94 -11.86 -11.36
CA ASP A 89 -44.32 -11.03 -12.39
C ASP A 89 -43.60 -11.96 -13.39
N TRP A 90 -44.37 -12.48 -14.36
CA TRP A 90 -43.92 -13.39 -15.41
C TRP A 90 -43.47 -12.62 -16.65
N ARG A 91 -42.25 -12.89 -17.14
CA ARG A 91 -41.68 -12.28 -18.34
C ARG A 91 -41.26 -13.36 -19.33
N GLU A 92 -41.63 -13.20 -20.58
CA GLU A 92 -41.27 -14.18 -21.61
C GLU A 92 -40.58 -13.47 -22.78
N VAL A 93 -39.55 -14.11 -23.32
CA VAL A 93 -38.86 -13.64 -24.53
C VAL A 93 -38.65 -14.80 -25.51
N ASP A 94 -38.89 -14.51 -26.78
CA ASP A 94 -38.60 -15.40 -27.87
C ASP A 94 -37.27 -14.97 -28.52
N LEU A 95 -36.25 -15.81 -28.39
CA LEU A 95 -34.91 -15.59 -28.93
C LEU A 95 -34.63 -16.49 -30.14
N ARG A 96 -35.67 -17.11 -30.74
CA ARG A 96 -35.55 -17.91 -31.96
C ARG A 96 -34.93 -17.08 -33.10
N GLY A 97 -33.77 -17.52 -33.58
CA GLY A 97 -33.04 -16.85 -34.67
C GLY A 97 -32.10 -15.72 -34.25
N ALA A 98 -31.90 -15.49 -32.95
CA ALA A 98 -30.76 -14.70 -32.48
C ALA A 98 -29.46 -15.41 -32.90
N ASP A 99 -28.44 -14.65 -33.34
CA ASP A 99 -27.14 -15.24 -33.70
C ASP A 99 -26.43 -15.72 -32.42
N LEU A 100 -26.47 -17.02 -32.16
CA LEU A 100 -25.83 -17.67 -31.02
C LEU A 100 -24.43 -18.20 -31.36
N THR A 101 -23.97 -18.03 -32.61
CA THR A 101 -22.69 -18.55 -33.12
C THR A 101 -21.63 -17.47 -33.23
N GLY A 102 -20.85 -17.28 -32.16
CA GLY A 102 -19.56 -16.58 -32.27
C GLY A 102 -18.53 -17.36 -33.11
N PRO A 103 -17.38 -16.75 -33.46
CA PRO A 103 -16.39 -17.36 -34.34
C PRO A 103 -15.84 -18.67 -33.74
N ARG A 104 -15.98 -19.76 -34.50
CA ARG A 104 -15.51 -21.11 -34.12
C ARG A 104 -13.99 -21.18 -34.06
N ALA A 105 -13.45 -21.74 -32.99
CA ALA A 105 -12.13 -22.37 -33.00
C ALA A 105 -12.28 -23.80 -33.56
N ASP A 106 -11.57 -24.12 -34.65
CA ASP A 106 -11.66 -25.40 -35.36
C ASP A 106 -11.12 -26.57 -34.51
N GLY A 107 -11.97 -27.53 -34.17
CA GLY A 107 -11.59 -28.80 -33.52
C GLY A 107 -12.74 -29.83 -33.54
N PRO A 108 -12.47 -31.14 -33.73
CA PRO A 108 -13.51 -32.12 -34.07
C PRO A 108 -14.26 -32.75 -32.88
N ASP A 109 -14.01 -32.31 -31.64
CA ASP A 109 -14.70 -32.85 -30.45
C ASP A 109 -15.38 -31.72 -29.65
N ARG A 110 -16.71 -31.62 -29.75
CA ARG A 110 -17.69 -31.42 -28.63
C ARG A 110 -19.04 -30.84 -29.09
N GLN A 111 -20.10 -31.59 -28.81
CA GLN A 111 -21.47 -31.11 -28.57
C GLN A 111 -21.55 -30.67 -27.09
N GLU A 112 -21.25 -29.42 -26.80
CA GLU A 112 -21.65 -28.73 -25.57
C GLU A 112 -21.47 -27.23 -25.85
N VAL A 113 -22.57 -26.52 -26.11
CA VAL A 113 -22.56 -25.06 -26.23
C VAL A 113 -22.36 -24.53 -24.83
N ASP A 114 -21.12 -24.19 -24.50
CA ASP A 114 -20.76 -23.47 -23.28
C ASP A 114 -21.31 -22.05 -23.36
N LEU A 115 -22.43 -21.80 -22.67
CA LEU A 115 -23.08 -20.48 -22.62
C LEU A 115 -22.22 -19.43 -21.87
N ASP A 116 -21.19 -19.86 -21.13
CA ASP A 116 -20.28 -18.99 -20.39
C ASP A 116 -19.02 -18.61 -21.20
N GLY A 117 -18.77 -19.27 -22.34
CA GLY A 117 -17.52 -19.15 -23.10
C GLY A 117 -17.59 -18.40 -24.44
N CYS A 118 -18.75 -17.93 -24.88
CA CYS A 118 -18.95 -17.36 -26.22
C CYS A 118 -19.25 -15.85 -26.15
N GLU A 119 -18.29 -14.99 -26.53
CA GLU A 119 -18.37 -13.54 -26.28
C GLU A 119 -19.52 -12.83 -27.02
N ASP A 120 -20.00 -13.32 -28.17
CA ASP A 120 -20.94 -12.56 -29.02
C ASP A 120 -22.41 -13.06 -29.05
N GLY A 121 -22.69 -14.35 -28.84
CA GLY A 121 -24.07 -14.88 -28.78
C GLY A 121 -24.82 -14.58 -27.46
N ALA A 122 -24.07 -14.25 -26.40
CA ALA A 122 -24.60 -13.94 -25.09
C ALA A 122 -25.19 -12.51 -24.97
N GLY A 123 -25.12 -11.67 -26.02
CA GLY A 123 -25.61 -10.28 -25.96
C GLY A 123 -27.11 -10.12 -25.70
N ALA A 124 -27.95 -10.83 -26.46
CA ALA A 124 -29.42 -10.71 -26.37
C ALA A 124 -29.97 -11.32 -25.06
N LEU A 125 -29.47 -12.49 -24.67
CA LEU A 125 -29.81 -13.11 -23.38
C LEU A 125 -29.35 -12.24 -22.21
N ARG A 126 -28.11 -11.69 -22.23
CA ARG A 126 -27.62 -10.79 -21.17
C ARG A 126 -28.43 -9.50 -21.10
N ALA A 127 -28.79 -8.90 -22.24
CA ALA A 127 -29.63 -7.71 -22.26
C ALA A 127 -31.02 -7.98 -21.65
N TRP A 128 -31.64 -9.12 -21.98
CA TRP A 128 -32.92 -9.52 -21.40
C TRP A 128 -32.82 -9.87 -19.92
N LEU A 129 -31.79 -10.61 -19.49
CA LEU A 129 -31.51 -10.86 -18.07
C LEU A 129 -31.30 -9.54 -17.30
N GLY A 130 -30.67 -8.54 -17.92
CA GLY A 130 -30.53 -7.20 -17.35
C GLY A 130 -31.87 -6.47 -17.18
N GLN A 131 -32.83 -6.67 -18.10
CA GLN A 131 -34.20 -6.17 -17.95
C GLN A 131 -34.97 -6.92 -16.85
N LEU A 132 -34.73 -8.23 -16.73
CA LEU A 132 -35.31 -9.07 -15.68
C LEU A 132 -34.80 -8.65 -14.30
N ALA A 133 -33.53 -8.25 -14.19
CA ALA A 133 -32.88 -7.84 -12.95
C ALA A 133 -33.12 -6.37 -12.55
N THR A 134 -34.23 -5.77 -12.98
CA THR A 134 -34.64 -4.43 -12.53
C THR A 134 -35.25 -4.49 -11.12
N PRO A 135 -35.13 -3.43 -10.30
CA PRO A 135 -35.61 -3.41 -8.92
C PRO A 135 -37.04 -3.95 -8.73
N LEU A 136 -37.21 -4.73 -7.67
CA LEU A 136 -38.48 -5.34 -7.26
C LEU A 136 -39.30 -4.37 -6.39
N ALA A 137 -40.63 -4.37 -6.55
CA ALA A 137 -41.53 -3.55 -5.74
C ALA A 137 -41.94 -4.29 -4.47
N ILE A 138 -40.98 -4.39 -3.54
CA ILE A 138 -41.10 -5.18 -2.30
C ILE A 138 -42.19 -4.64 -1.34
N ASP A 139 -42.54 -3.36 -1.45
CA ASP A 139 -43.61 -2.68 -0.71
C ASP A 139 -45.01 -3.09 -1.19
N GLU A 140 -45.12 -3.51 -2.44
CA GLU A 140 -46.33 -4.07 -3.04
C GLU A 140 -46.36 -5.62 -2.98
N GLY A 141 -45.39 -6.25 -2.29
CA GLY A 141 -45.27 -7.71 -2.20
C GLY A 141 -44.79 -8.39 -3.49
N ARG A 142 -44.27 -7.63 -4.46
CA ARG A 142 -43.63 -8.17 -5.67
C ARG A 142 -42.16 -8.48 -5.38
N VAL A 143 -41.93 -9.50 -4.56
CA VAL A 143 -40.60 -9.90 -4.07
C VAL A 143 -39.90 -10.94 -4.95
N ILE A 144 -40.55 -11.40 -6.02
CA ILE A 144 -40.03 -12.36 -6.99
C ILE A 144 -40.55 -12.06 -8.40
N ARG A 145 -39.68 -12.21 -9.40
CA ARG A 145 -39.96 -12.13 -10.83
C ARG A 145 -39.39 -13.37 -11.52
N VAL A 146 -40.15 -13.95 -12.45
CA VAL A 146 -39.74 -15.16 -13.17
C VAL A 146 -39.75 -14.89 -14.68
N GLY A 147 -38.68 -15.31 -15.34
CA GLY A 147 -38.45 -15.10 -16.76
C GLY A 147 -38.30 -16.42 -17.52
N LEU A 148 -38.91 -16.55 -18.70
CA LEU A 148 -38.66 -17.65 -19.63
C LEU A 148 -38.12 -17.13 -20.97
N ALA A 149 -36.89 -17.54 -21.31
CA ALA A 149 -36.30 -17.32 -22.63
C ALA A 149 -36.36 -18.62 -23.45
N ARG A 150 -36.88 -18.54 -24.68
CA ARG A 150 -36.98 -19.69 -25.59
C ARG A 150 -36.06 -19.51 -26.78
N PHE A 151 -35.20 -20.49 -27.05
CA PHE A 151 -34.25 -20.43 -28.17
C PHE A 151 -34.72 -21.26 -29.36
N ASP A 152 -35.35 -22.41 -29.10
CA ASP A 152 -36.02 -23.27 -30.08
C ASP A 152 -37.06 -24.16 -29.37
N GLU A 153 -37.51 -25.25 -30.00
CA GLU A 153 -38.50 -26.18 -29.42
C GLU A 153 -37.94 -27.07 -28.30
N GLU A 154 -36.61 -27.17 -28.19
CA GLU A 154 -35.90 -28.08 -27.29
C GLU A 154 -35.04 -27.33 -26.25
N HIS A 155 -34.69 -26.07 -26.48
CA HIS A 155 -33.77 -25.33 -25.62
C HIS A 155 -34.40 -24.07 -25.00
N HIS A 156 -34.41 -24.02 -23.68
CA HIS A 156 -35.04 -22.95 -22.90
C HIS A 156 -34.18 -22.53 -21.70
N VAL A 157 -34.33 -21.29 -21.26
CA VAL A 157 -33.75 -20.78 -20.01
C VAL A 157 -34.86 -20.20 -19.13
N LEU A 158 -35.02 -20.76 -17.93
CA LEU A 158 -35.85 -20.22 -16.86
C LEU A 158 -34.98 -19.41 -15.92
N ALA A 159 -35.32 -18.15 -15.68
CA ALA A 159 -34.62 -17.25 -14.77
C ALA A 159 -35.53 -16.82 -13.62
N VAL A 160 -35.01 -16.76 -12.41
CA VAL A 160 -35.73 -16.31 -11.21
C VAL A 160 -34.95 -15.17 -10.60
N HIS A 161 -35.58 -13.99 -10.48
CA HIS A 161 -35.03 -12.81 -9.83
C HIS A 161 -35.85 -12.51 -8.58
N ALA A 162 -35.26 -12.67 -7.39
CA ALA A 162 -35.97 -12.59 -6.12
C ALA A 162 -35.25 -11.72 -5.10
N SER A 163 -35.98 -11.02 -4.24
CA SER A 163 -35.38 -10.14 -3.23
C SER A 163 -34.59 -10.94 -2.19
N ALA A 164 -33.38 -10.48 -1.89
CA ALA A 164 -32.53 -11.05 -0.84
C ALA A 164 -33.09 -10.84 0.59
N LEU A 165 -34.25 -10.18 0.73
CA LEU A 165 -35.00 -10.05 1.98
C LEU A 165 -35.91 -11.25 2.27
N VAL A 166 -36.20 -12.08 1.27
CA VAL A 166 -37.16 -13.19 1.39
C VAL A 166 -36.55 -14.54 1.05
N VAL A 167 -35.49 -14.57 0.26
CA VAL A 167 -34.83 -15.82 -0.14
C VAL A 167 -33.33 -15.66 -0.11
N ASP A 168 -32.68 -16.74 0.33
CA ASP A 168 -31.26 -16.97 0.11
C ASP A 168 -31.03 -17.88 -1.12
N THR A 169 -29.76 -18.20 -1.39
CA THR A 169 -29.40 -19.02 -2.56
C THR A 169 -30.02 -20.41 -2.47
N GLY A 170 -30.00 -21.01 -1.29
CA GLY A 170 -30.58 -22.32 -1.00
C GLY A 170 -32.09 -22.38 -1.26
N SER A 171 -32.83 -21.34 -0.90
CA SER A 171 -34.27 -21.23 -1.10
C SER A 171 -34.65 -21.12 -2.59
N VAL A 172 -33.85 -20.42 -3.39
CA VAL A 172 -34.08 -20.36 -4.85
C VAL A 172 -33.84 -21.71 -5.51
N CYS A 173 -32.84 -22.47 -5.06
CA CYS A 173 -32.62 -23.84 -5.52
C CYS A 173 -33.81 -24.76 -5.17
N GLU A 174 -34.34 -24.68 -3.95
CA GLU A 174 -35.51 -25.44 -3.51
C GLU A 174 -36.75 -25.12 -4.36
N LEU A 175 -36.98 -23.83 -4.63
CA LEU A 175 -38.06 -23.37 -5.52
C LEU A 175 -37.94 -24.03 -6.90
N LEU A 176 -36.76 -23.98 -7.51
CA LEU A 176 -36.53 -24.52 -8.85
C LEU A 176 -36.66 -26.06 -8.88
N ALA A 177 -36.17 -26.74 -7.86
CA ALA A 177 -36.32 -28.20 -7.72
C ALA A 177 -37.80 -28.58 -7.65
N ARG A 178 -38.59 -27.88 -6.82
CA ARG A 178 -40.02 -28.14 -6.68
C ARG A 178 -40.81 -27.85 -7.94
N VAL A 179 -40.51 -26.76 -8.64
CA VAL A 179 -41.11 -26.45 -9.94
C VAL A 179 -40.83 -27.57 -10.94
N SER A 180 -39.59 -28.08 -10.99
CA SER A 180 -39.22 -29.20 -11.86
C SER A 180 -40.01 -30.48 -11.52
N GLU A 181 -40.15 -30.82 -10.24
CA GLU A 181 -40.96 -31.97 -9.80
C GLU A 181 -42.40 -31.89 -10.28
N ILE A 182 -43.06 -30.73 -10.13
CA ILE A 182 -44.46 -30.54 -10.52
C ILE A 182 -44.61 -30.68 -12.05
N VAL A 183 -43.70 -30.06 -12.81
CA VAL A 183 -43.74 -30.11 -14.29
C VAL A 183 -43.49 -31.53 -14.81
N THR A 184 -42.59 -32.27 -14.16
CA THR A 184 -42.22 -33.63 -14.59
C THR A 184 -43.23 -34.69 -14.15
N ALA A 185 -43.85 -34.52 -12.99
CA ALA A 185 -44.94 -35.38 -12.52
C ALA A 185 -46.23 -35.23 -13.34
N GLY A 186 -46.44 -34.09 -14.01
CA GLY A 186 -47.58 -33.83 -14.89
C GLY A 186 -47.46 -34.37 -16.33
N GLY A 187 -46.33 -34.99 -16.69
CA GLY A 187 -46.12 -35.58 -18.02
C GLY A 187 -46.87 -36.90 -18.20
N PRO A 188 -47.31 -37.27 -19.43
CA PRO A 188 -48.12 -38.46 -19.66
C PRO A 188 -47.31 -39.74 -19.37
N SER A 189 -47.54 -40.35 -18.22
CA SER A 189 -47.06 -41.68 -17.90
C SER A 189 -47.85 -42.74 -18.68
N GLY A 190 -47.22 -43.41 -19.65
CA GLY A 190 -47.45 -44.81 -19.98
C GLY A 190 -48.80 -45.24 -20.61
N SER A 191 -48.74 -45.54 -21.91
CA SER A 191 -49.62 -46.43 -22.72
C SER A 191 -51.10 -46.06 -22.90
N CYS A 192 -51.47 -45.62 -24.12
CA CYS A 192 -52.37 -46.33 -25.06
C CYS A 192 -52.94 -45.37 -26.14
N GLY A 193 -52.69 -45.71 -27.41
CA GLY A 193 -53.63 -45.59 -28.55
C GLY A 193 -54.35 -44.26 -28.88
N SER A 194 -53.91 -43.63 -29.98
CA SER A 194 -54.69 -42.90 -31.00
C SER A 194 -55.70 -41.80 -30.61
N SER A 195 -55.44 -40.60 -31.14
CA SER A 195 -56.37 -39.50 -31.48
C SER A 195 -57.23 -38.90 -30.37
N ALA A 196 -56.77 -37.78 -29.80
CA ALA A 196 -57.63 -36.74 -29.21
C ALA A 196 -56.96 -35.37 -29.38
N GLY A 197 -57.76 -34.34 -29.72
CA GLY A 197 -57.32 -32.98 -30.05
C GLY A 197 -56.88 -32.12 -28.85
N PRO A 198 -56.68 -30.79 -29.04
CA PRO A 198 -56.13 -29.91 -28.01
C PRO A 198 -57.01 -29.87 -26.76
N ILE A 199 -56.38 -30.05 -25.60
CA ILE A 199 -57.02 -30.00 -24.28
C ILE A 199 -57.39 -28.53 -24.01
N ASN A 200 -58.67 -28.25 -23.75
CA ASN A 200 -59.19 -26.92 -23.40
C ASN A 200 -59.06 -26.67 -21.88
N ASP A 201 -59.07 -25.39 -21.48
CA ASP A 201 -58.92 -24.86 -20.11
C ASP A 201 -59.87 -25.43 -19.03
N ALA A 202 -60.85 -26.26 -19.38
CA ALA A 202 -61.80 -26.85 -18.43
C ALA A 202 -61.31 -28.18 -17.81
N ASP A 203 -60.37 -28.90 -18.42
CA ASP A 203 -60.00 -30.26 -18.02
C ASP A 203 -58.96 -30.34 -16.88
N TRP A 204 -58.42 -29.21 -16.43
CA TRP A 204 -57.56 -29.15 -15.24
C TRP A 204 -58.34 -28.95 -13.93
N SER A 205 -59.65 -28.68 -14.01
CA SER A 205 -60.51 -28.56 -12.82
C SER A 205 -61.14 -29.89 -12.38
N SER A 206 -60.92 -30.97 -13.14
CA SER A 206 -61.58 -32.27 -12.94
C SER A 206 -60.63 -33.43 -12.62
N THR A 207 -59.32 -33.19 -12.51
CA THR A 207 -58.34 -34.19 -12.07
C THR A 207 -58.08 -34.18 -10.56
N GLU A 208 -58.75 -33.34 -9.78
CA GLU A 208 -58.70 -33.41 -8.30
C GLU A 208 -59.55 -34.56 -7.72
N ASP A 209 -60.48 -35.15 -8.49
CA ASP A 209 -61.44 -36.14 -7.96
C ASP A 209 -61.14 -37.62 -8.33
N ALA A 210 -60.08 -37.92 -9.08
CA ALA A 210 -59.83 -39.28 -9.58
C ALA A 210 -58.55 -39.98 -9.04
N ALA A 211 -57.97 -39.47 -7.96
CA ALA A 211 -56.96 -40.19 -7.17
C ALA A 211 -57.33 -40.13 -5.69
N GLY A 212 -58.33 -40.93 -5.30
CA GLY A 212 -58.66 -41.21 -3.90
C GLY A 212 -57.55 -41.93 -3.17
N ARG A 213 -56.48 -41.20 -2.84
CA ARG A 213 -55.58 -41.37 -1.70
C ARG A 213 -55.11 -39.98 -1.30
N ALA A 214 -55.94 -39.30 -0.52
CA ALA A 214 -55.45 -38.24 0.35
C ALA A 214 -54.55 -38.88 1.42
N ASP A 215 -53.33 -39.25 1.04
CA ASP A 215 -52.24 -39.06 1.97
C ASP A 215 -52.14 -37.54 2.08
N ALA A 216 -52.57 -36.98 3.21
CA ALA A 216 -52.44 -35.55 3.47
C ALA A 216 -50.99 -35.15 3.15
N GLU A 217 -50.77 -34.29 2.15
CA GLU A 217 -49.44 -33.71 1.98
C GLU A 217 -49.07 -33.09 3.34
N PRO A 218 -47.88 -33.41 3.90
CA PRO A 218 -47.48 -32.89 5.19
C PRO A 218 -47.59 -31.37 5.18
N GLU A 219 -48.11 -30.81 6.27
CA GLU A 219 -48.24 -29.36 6.46
C GLU A 219 -46.85 -28.73 6.25
N ARG A 220 -46.75 -27.87 5.23
CA ARG A 220 -45.45 -27.38 4.75
C ARG A 220 -44.93 -26.27 5.64
N PHE A 221 -43.62 -26.28 5.88
CA PHE A 221 -42.94 -25.29 6.70
C PHE A 221 -43.21 -23.85 6.23
N GLN A 222 -43.66 -23.00 7.14
CA GLN A 222 -43.87 -21.56 6.92
C GLN A 222 -42.83 -20.76 7.70
N TYR A 223 -42.30 -19.69 7.11
CA TYR A 223 -41.21 -18.93 7.71
C TYR A 223 -41.57 -18.28 9.06
N ALA A 224 -42.85 -17.96 9.28
CA ALA A 224 -43.37 -17.52 10.58
C ALA A 224 -43.08 -18.53 11.70
N GLN A 225 -43.07 -19.85 11.41
CA GLN A 225 -42.73 -20.87 12.40
C GLN A 225 -41.26 -20.76 12.85
N TYR A 226 -40.34 -20.36 11.97
CA TYR A 226 -38.96 -20.06 12.36
C TYR A 226 -38.86 -18.77 13.18
N VAL A 227 -39.63 -17.74 12.83
CA VAL A 227 -39.66 -16.49 13.60
C VAL A 227 -40.15 -16.73 15.03
N ASP A 228 -41.22 -17.51 15.19
CA ASP A 228 -41.78 -17.86 16.49
C ASP A 228 -40.80 -18.74 17.29
N TRP A 229 -40.26 -19.79 16.66
CA TRP A 229 -39.25 -20.66 17.28
C TRP A 229 -38.02 -19.87 17.75
N ARG A 230 -37.52 -18.93 16.94
CA ARG A 230 -36.38 -18.08 17.29
C ARG A 230 -36.72 -17.10 18.42
N ALA A 231 -37.94 -16.55 18.44
CA ALA A 231 -38.38 -15.68 19.52
C ALA A 231 -38.47 -16.43 20.87
N GLU A 232 -38.88 -17.70 20.85
CA GLU A 232 -38.86 -18.57 22.03
C GLU A 232 -37.42 -18.87 22.46
N LEU A 233 -36.55 -19.24 21.51
CA LEU A 233 -35.14 -19.55 21.75
C LEU A 233 -34.38 -18.38 22.41
N MET A 234 -34.68 -17.14 22.02
CA MET A 234 -34.03 -15.94 22.58
C MET A 234 -34.44 -15.61 24.02
N ASN A 235 -35.47 -16.27 24.57
CA ASN A 235 -35.93 -16.08 25.95
C ASN A 235 -35.41 -17.14 26.94
N ASP A 236 -34.55 -18.06 26.48
CA ASP A 236 -33.98 -19.15 27.29
C ASP A 236 -32.62 -18.76 27.92
N ASP A 237 -32.23 -19.43 29.01
CA ASP A 237 -30.90 -19.30 29.64
C ASP A 237 -29.76 -19.65 28.65
N ALA A 238 -30.05 -20.53 27.68
CA ALA A 238 -29.16 -20.85 26.57
C ALA A 238 -28.80 -19.62 25.70
N ALA A 239 -29.70 -18.64 25.60
CA ALA A 239 -29.43 -17.41 24.86
C ALA A 239 -28.38 -16.52 25.54
N GLN A 240 -28.35 -16.50 26.88
CA GLN A 240 -27.30 -15.79 27.62
C GLN A 240 -25.94 -16.48 27.43
N ALA A 241 -25.91 -17.82 27.44
CA ALA A 241 -24.68 -18.58 27.21
C ALA A 241 -24.13 -18.38 25.79
N GLY A 242 -24.99 -18.43 24.77
CA GLY A 242 -24.60 -18.19 23.38
C GLY A 242 -24.14 -16.75 23.11
N ALA A 243 -24.81 -15.75 23.71
CA ALA A 243 -24.35 -14.36 23.62
C ALA A 243 -23.01 -14.15 24.33
N ALA A 244 -22.80 -14.76 25.50
CA ALA A 244 -21.54 -14.72 26.23
C ALA A 244 -20.40 -15.38 25.45
N TYR A 245 -20.68 -16.47 24.73
CA TYR A 245 -19.70 -17.11 23.83
C TYR A 245 -19.18 -16.11 22.79
N TRP A 246 -20.05 -15.43 22.05
CA TRP A 246 -19.64 -14.46 21.03
C TRP A 246 -18.92 -13.24 21.63
N GLN A 247 -19.38 -12.74 22.78
CA GLN A 247 -18.72 -11.65 23.49
C GLN A 247 -17.31 -12.03 23.94
N ALA A 248 -17.12 -13.25 24.47
CA ALA A 248 -15.80 -13.73 24.88
C ALA A 248 -14.87 -13.95 23.68
N HIS A 249 -15.41 -14.49 22.58
CA HIS A 249 -14.63 -14.77 21.36
C HIS A 249 -14.11 -13.49 20.68
N PHE A 250 -14.85 -12.38 20.84
CA PHE A 250 -14.54 -11.08 20.23
C PHE A 250 -14.28 -9.96 21.24
N ALA A 251 -13.92 -10.29 22.48
CA ALA A 251 -13.68 -9.29 23.54
C ALA A 251 -12.59 -8.27 23.15
N ASP A 252 -11.59 -8.70 22.38
CA ASP A 252 -10.49 -7.89 21.84
C ASP A 252 -10.76 -7.45 20.38
N ALA A 253 -11.96 -6.94 20.09
CA ALA A 253 -12.42 -6.62 18.73
C ALA A 253 -11.49 -5.68 17.93
N SER A 254 -10.67 -4.86 18.61
CA SER A 254 -9.68 -3.96 17.97
C SER A 254 -8.54 -4.68 17.26
N ASP A 255 -8.27 -5.93 17.64
CA ASP A 255 -7.10 -6.69 17.19
C ASP A 255 -7.42 -7.62 16.01
N TRP A 256 -8.71 -7.79 15.67
CA TRP A 256 -9.16 -8.66 14.60
C TRP A 256 -9.23 -7.91 13.27
N GLN A 257 -8.34 -8.27 12.34
CA GLN A 257 -8.28 -7.70 11.00
C GLN A 257 -8.77 -8.72 9.96
N ALA A 258 -9.27 -8.21 8.83
CA ALA A 258 -9.44 -9.05 7.65
C ALA A 258 -8.07 -9.60 7.22
N PRO A 259 -8.01 -10.77 6.56
CA PRO A 259 -6.76 -11.25 5.99
C PRO A 259 -6.18 -10.16 5.09
N ARG A 260 -4.86 -9.91 5.18
CA ARG A 260 -4.17 -8.90 4.37
C ARG A 260 -4.07 -9.33 2.89
N LEU A 261 -5.22 -9.45 2.24
CA LEU A 261 -5.36 -9.63 0.81
C LEU A 261 -5.06 -8.28 0.13
N ALA A 262 -4.39 -8.32 -1.02
CA ALA A 262 -3.93 -7.11 -1.71
C ALA A 262 -5.00 -6.02 -1.82
N LYS A 263 -4.66 -4.80 -1.38
CA LYS A 263 -5.42 -3.57 -1.61
C LYS A 263 -5.22 -3.07 -3.07
N PRO A 264 -6.16 -2.27 -3.60
CA PRO A 264 -6.77 -2.39 -4.94
C PRO A 264 -5.88 -2.14 -6.17
N LEU A 265 -6.32 -2.65 -7.32
CA LEU A 265 -5.66 -2.57 -8.62
C LEU A 265 -6.56 -1.84 -9.64
N ALA A 266 -6.93 -0.58 -9.36
CA ALA A 266 -7.69 0.29 -10.29
C ALA A 266 -9.08 -0.24 -10.71
N PRO A 267 -10.01 0.62 -11.17
CA PRO A 267 -11.40 0.21 -11.37
C PRO A 267 -11.54 -0.65 -12.63
N ARG A 268 -11.74 -1.96 -12.45
CA ARG A 268 -12.44 -2.80 -13.43
C ARG A 268 -13.78 -3.20 -12.83
N ILE A 269 -14.84 -2.82 -13.52
CA ILE A 269 -16.22 -3.14 -13.14
C ILE A 269 -16.46 -4.61 -13.51
N GLY A 270 -16.55 -5.51 -12.52
CA GLY A 270 -16.95 -6.90 -12.73
C GLY A 270 -16.39 -7.89 -11.70
N ARG A 271 -17.03 -9.07 -11.58
CA ARG A 271 -16.52 -10.21 -10.79
C ARG A 271 -15.54 -11.00 -11.64
N VAL A 272 -14.41 -11.41 -11.05
CA VAL A 272 -13.44 -12.30 -11.68
C VAL A 272 -13.54 -13.67 -11.01
N GLN A 273 -13.59 -14.74 -11.81
CA GLN A 273 -13.73 -16.10 -11.31
C GLN A 273 -12.65 -17.03 -11.88
N ALA A 274 -12.24 -17.99 -11.06
CA ALA A 274 -11.55 -19.20 -11.50
C ALA A 274 -12.37 -20.41 -11.05
N ARG A 275 -12.60 -21.35 -11.96
CA ARG A 275 -13.31 -22.61 -11.70
C ARG A 275 -12.34 -23.78 -11.83
N ALA A 276 -12.42 -24.76 -10.93
CA ALA A 276 -11.63 -25.98 -10.98
C ALA A 276 -12.48 -27.18 -10.57
N THR A 277 -12.40 -28.29 -11.32
CA THR A 277 -13.02 -29.55 -10.91
C THR A 277 -12.02 -30.37 -10.12
N LEU A 278 -12.43 -30.91 -8.97
CA LEU A 278 -11.58 -31.81 -8.20
C LEU A 278 -11.34 -33.09 -9.01
N SER A 279 -10.08 -33.55 -9.06
CA SER A 279 -9.73 -34.75 -9.83
C SER A 279 -10.45 -35.97 -9.26
N PRO A 280 -10.82 -36.98 -10.08
CA PRO A 280 -11.47 -38.19 -9.57
C PRO A 280 -10.64 -38.91 -8.50
N ASP A 281 -9.32 -38.75 -8.51
CA ASP A 281 -8.45 -39.28 -7.47
C ASP A 281 -8.59 -38.54 -6.15
N LEU A 282 -8.54 -37.21 -6.19
CA LEU A 282 -8.75 -36.38 -5.01
C LEU A 282 -10.17 -36.60 -4.45
N VAL A 283 -11.19 -36.66 -5.31
CA VAL A 283 -12.55 -36.98 -4.89
C VAL A 283 -12.62 -38.36 -4.23
N ARG A 284 -11.92 -39.38 -4.73
CA ARG A 284 -11.84 -40.69 -4.04
C ARG A 284 -11.16 -40.58 -2.67
N ARG A 285 -10.08 -39.82 -2.57
CA ARG A 285 -9.34 -39.60 -1.31
C ARG A 285 -10.18 -38.81 -0.30
N LEU A 286 -11.07 -37.93 -0.77
CA LEU A 286 -12.01 -37.15 0.04
C LEU A 286 -13.29 -37.92 0.38
N ALA A 287 -13.80 -38.73 -0.56
CA ALA A 287 -15.08 -39.45 -0.47
C ALA A 287 -14.95 -40.80 0.26
N VAL A 288 -13.89 -41.01 1.03
CA VAL A 288 -13.75 -42.26 1.78
C VAL A 288 -14.73 -42.25 2.94
N ALA A 289 -15.90 -42.84 2.69
CA ALA A 289 -16.92 -43.11 3.68
C ALA A 289 -16.32 -43.84 4.90
N PRO A 290 -16.85 -43.61 6.12
CA PRO A 290 -16.54 -44.46 7.26
C PRO A 290 -16.92 -45.91 6.90
N GLY A 291 -15.93 -46.80 6.74
CA GLY A 291 -16.18 -48.24 6.62
C GLY A 291 -15.66 -49.02 5.39
N ARG A 292 -14.73 -48.51 4.57
CA ARG A 292 -14.02 -49.36 3.56
C ARG A 292 -12.57 -49.67 3.97
N PRO A 293 -12.17 -50.95 4.16
CA PRO A 293 -10.81 -51.33 4.60
C PRO A 293 -9.75 -51.41 3.49
N ASP A 294 -10.08 -51.23 2.21
CA ASP A 294 -9.27 -51.82 1.12
C ASP A 294 -8.19 -50.91 0.51
N ALA A 295 -7.60 -50.01 1.28
CA ALA A 295 -6.34 -49.37 0.90
C ALA A 295 -5.53 -48.98 2.14
N ALA A 296 -4.98 -49.98 2.82
CA ALA A 296 -3.94 -49.76 3.82
C ALA A 296 -2.71 -49.13 3.12
N PRO A 297 -2.22 -47.95 3.55
CA PRO A 297 -0.87 -47.54 3.19
C PRO A 297 0.11 -48.55 3.78
N ALA A 298 1.05 -49.02 2.98
CA ALA A 298 2.13 -49.86 3.48
C ALA A 298 3.13 -48.99 4.26
N ALA A 299 2.92 -48.83 5.58
CA ALA A 299 3.95 -48.54 6.60
C ALA A 299 3.35 -48.54 8.02
N ASP A 300 4.08 -49.15 8.98
CA ASP A 300 3.79 -49.29 10.42
C ASP A 300 3.80 -47.96 11.22
N ASP A 301 3.13 -46.90 10.76
CA ASP A 301 3.05 -45.63 11.49
C ASP A 301 1.64 -45.39 12.06
N ALA A 302 1.49 -45.62 13.36
CA ALA A 302 0.23 -45.39 14.09
C ALA A 302 -0.23 -43.92 14.00
N SER A 303 0.72 -42.97 13.90
CA SER A 303 0.41 -41.54 13.81
C SER A 303 -0.22 -41.16 12.46
N ALA A 304 0.14 -41.86 11.38
CA ALA A 304 -0.45 -41.65 10.05
C ALA A 304 -1.90 -42.17 9.99
N HIS A 305 -2.20 -43.25 10.72
CA HIS A 305 -3.56 -43.79 10.81
C HIS A 305 -4.47 -42.84 11.60
N GLU A 306 -4.03 -42.34 12.75
CA GLU A 306 -4.77 -41.37 13.55
C GLU A 306 -5.03 -40.07 12.79
N ALA A 307 -4.06 -39.59 12.01
CA ALA A 307 -4.24 -38.43 11.13
C ALA A 307 -5.35 -38.62 10.10
N LEU A 308 -5.36 -39.79 9.44
CA LEU A 308 -6.35 -40.13 8.42
C LEU A 308 -7.74 -40.31 9.02
N ASP A 309 -7.84 -40.84 10.24
CA ASP A 309 -9.09 -40.94 10.98
C ASP A 309 -9.64 -39.56 11.35
N GLY A 310 -8.78 -38.63 11.77
CA GLY A 310 -9.15 -37.23 11.98
C GLY A 310 -9.68 -36.54 10.71
N ILE A 311 -9.03 -36.78 9.57
CA ILE A 311 -9.50 -36.28 8.25
C ILE A 311 -10.86 -36.87 7.89
N ARG A 312 -11.06 -38.18 8.12
CA ARG A 312 -12.34 -38.86 7.87
C ARG A 312 -13.45 -38.30 8.76
N ALA A 313 -13.14 -38.01 10.02
CA ALA A 313 -14.11 -37.46 10.98
C ALA A 313 -14.55 -36.03 10.61
N ALA A 314 -13.63 -35.20 10.11
CA ALA A 314 -13.96 -33.84 9.66
C ALA A 314 -14.78 -33.79 8.36
N GLY A 315 -14.70 -34.85 7.54
CA GLY A 315 -15.36 -34.92 6.24
C GLY A 315 -14.78 -33.96 5.18
N PRO A 316 -15.30 -33.99 3.94
CA PRO A 316 -14.78 -33.18 2.85
C PRO A 316 -14.92 -31.68 3.07
N GLU A 317 -16.03 -31.23 3.67
CA GLU A 317 -16.26 -29.82 3.98
C GLU A 317 -15.22 -29.31 4.98
N GLY A 318 -15.08 -29.98 6.13
CA GLY A 318 -14.14 -29.57 7.18
C GLY A 318 -12.69 -29.53 6.69
N LEU A 319 -12.28 -30.48 5.85
CA LEU A 319 -10.94 -30.47 5.26
C LEU A 319 -10.73 -29.30 4.30
N LEU A 320 -11.63 -29.09 3.33
CA LEU A 320 -11.49 -28.01 2.35
C LEU A 320 -11.55 -26.63 3.03
N GLN A 321 -12.39 -26.52 4.05
CA GLN A 321 -12.47 -25.34 4.90
C GLN A 321 -11.16 -25.08 5.65
N ALA A 322 -10.56 -26.10 6.29
CA ALA A 322 -9.29 -25.97 6.99
C ALA A 322 -8.12 -25.60 6.05
N VAL A 323 -8.10 -26.14 4.83
CA VAL A 323 -7.10 -25.78 3.82
C VAL A 323 -7.29 -24.33 3.35
N TRP A 324 -8.53 -23.87 3.19
CA TRP A 324 -8.83 -22.48 2.85
C TRP A 324 -8.33 -21.53 3.95
N TRP A 325 -8.58 -21.84 5.22
CA TRP A 325 -8.06 -21.05 6.33
C TRP A 325 -6.53 -21.08 6.42
N LEU A 326 -5.90 -22.21 6.08
CA LEU A 326 -4.45 -22.31 6.03
C LEU A 326 -3.86 -21.43 4.91
N LEU A 327 -4.49 -21.40 3.73
CA LEU A 327 -4.08 -20.51 2.65
C LEU A 327 -4.15 -19.05 3.08
N LEU A 328 -5.24 -18.63 3.74
CA LEU A 328 -5.38 -17.27 4.25
C LEU A 328 -4.35 -16.97 5.35
N ALA A 329 -4.07 -17.92 6.25
CA ALA A 329 -3.00 -17.79 7.23
C ALA A 329 -1.63 -17.59 6.57
N ARG A 330 -1.34 -18.35 5.50
CA ARG A 330 -0.10 -18.21 4.71
C ARG A 330 0.03 -16.85 4.06
N LEU A 331 -1.02 -16.37 3.42
CA LEU A 331 -1.06 -15.04 2.79
C LEU A 331 -0.91 -13.91 3.82
N ASN A 332 -1.37 -14.15 5.04
CA ASN A 332 -1.31 -13.22 6.17
C ASN A 332 -0.06 -13.38 7.06
N GLY A 333 0.93 -14.18 6.66
CA GLY A 333 2.16 -14.40 7.45
C GLY A 333 1.92 -15.04 8.83
N PHE A 334 0.86 -15.82 8.97
CA PHE A 334 0.38 -16.43 10.23
C PHE A 334 -0.04 -15.43 11.32
N GLU A 335 -0.26 -14.16 10.99
CA GLU A 335 -0.92 -13.22 11.91
C GLU A 335 -2.40 -13.60 12.13
N ARG A 336 -2.98 -13.18 13.26
CA ARG A 336 -4.40 -13.39 13.57
C ARG A 336 -5.28 -12.69 12.53
N PHE A 337 -6.37 -13.33 12.12
CA PHE A 337 -7.32 -12.76 11.16
C PHE A 337 -8.74 -13.25 11.43
N VAL A 338 -9.74 -12.56 10.86
CA VAL A 338 -11.13 -13.02 10.84
C VAL A 338 -11.62 -13.17 9.41
N ALA A 339 -12.27 -14.29 9.10
CA ALA A 339 -12.84 -14.57 7.78
C ALA A 339 -14.25 -15.16 7.93
N GLY A 340 -15.01 -15.30 6.85
CA GLY A 340 -16.43 -15.68 6.91
C GLY A 340 -16.67 -17.10 6.45
N TRP A 341 -17.49 -17.85 7.17
CA TRP A 341 -18.01 -19.13 6.71
C TRP A 341 -19.50 -18.99 6.40
N ARG A 342 -19.87 -19.18 5.13
CA ARG A 342 -21.28 -19.24 4.72
C ARG A 342 -21.82 -20.63 5.05
N HIS A 343 -22.69 -20.68 6.05
CA HIS A 343 -23.32 -21.88 6.56
C HIS A 343 -24.83 -21.84 6.32
N ASP A 344 -25.41 -22.99 5.97
CA ASP A 344 -26.84 -23.15 5.74
C ASP A 344 -27.50 -23.87 6.92
N CYS A 345 -28.19 -23.09 7.76
CA CYS A 345 -28.74 -23.57 9.03
C CYS A 345 -29.86 -24.62 8.84
N ARG A 346 -30.40 -24.79 7.61
CA ARG A 346 -31.44 -25.82 7.35
C ARG A 346 -30.94 -27.24 7.56
N THR A 347 -29.62 -27.43 7.51
CA THR A 347 -28.98 -28.72 7.72
C THR A 347 -28.94 -29.12 9.20
N ASP A 348 -29.00 -28.14 10.10
CA ASP A 348 -28.89 -28.36 11.55
C ASP A 348 -30.23 -28.67 12.22
N TYR A 349 -31.33 -28.19 11.65
CA TYR A 349 -32.67 -28.28 12.25
C TYR A 349 -33.66 -28.98 11.32
N GLU A 350 -34.26 -30.09 11.80
CA GLU A 350 -35.28 -30.82 11.04
C GLU A 350 -36.48 -29.94 10.64
N LEU A 351 -36.86 -29.00 11.50
CA LEU A 351 -37.95 -28.04 11.26
C LEU A 351 -37.75 -27.23 9.96
N MET A 352 -36.50 -26.86 9.65
CA MET A 352 -36.17 -25.94 8.55
C MET A 352 -35.88 -26.66 7.22
N ARG A 353 -35.83 -27.99 7.23
CA ARG A 353 -35.47 -28.79 6.05
C ARG A 353 -36.50 -28.60 4.94
N GLY A 354 -36.05 -28.18 3.75
CA GLY A 354 -36.93 -27.90 2.61
C GLY A 354 -37.78 -26.63 2.75
N GLY A 355 -37.52 -25.81 3.78
CA GLY A 355 -38.17 -24.51 3.96
C GLY A 355 -37.64 -23.45 2.99
N MET A 356 -38.48 -22.47 2.65
CA MET A 356 -38.07 -21.26 1.92
C MET A 356 -37.96 -20.07 2.88
N GLY A 357 -36.83 -19.35 2.82
CA GLY A 357 -36.54 -18.28 3.76
C GLY A 357 -35.08 -17.79 3.73
N LEU A 358 -34.71 -17.06 4.78
CA LEU A 358 -33.33 -16.64 5.04
C LEU A 358 -32.70 -17.55 6.10
N PHE A 359 -31.95 -18.55 5.65
CA PHE A 359 -31.30 -19.53 6.50
C PHE A 359 -29.77 -19.57 6.31
N GLU A 360 -29.25 -19.06 5.19
CA GLU A 360 -27.81 -18.85 5.01
C GLU A 360 -27.29 -17.74 5.94
N LYS A 361 -26.27 -18.06 6.75
CA LYS A 361 -25.56 -17.12 7.63
C LYS A 361 -24.08 -17.07 7.25
N ILE A 362 -23.45 -15.91 7.43
CA ILE A 362 -21.98 -15.81 7.37
C ILE A 362 -21.46 -15.71 8.79
N LEU A 363 -20.92 -16.82 9.29
CA LEU A 363 -20.35 -16.92 10.62
C LEU A 363 -18.88 -16.42 10.60
N PRO A 364 -18.47 -15.54 11.52
CA PRO A 364 -17.11 -15.03 11.55
C PRO A 364 -16.16 -16.03 12.21
N MET A 365 -15.23 -16.56 11.43
CA MET A 365 -14.17 -17.46 11.85
C MET A 365 -12.95 -16.64 12.31
N ALA A 366 -12.82 -16.44 13.62
CA ALA A 366 -11.68 -15.73 14.21
C ALA A 366 -10.50 -16.69 14.40
N MET A 367 -9.50 -16.58 13.53
CA MET A 367 -8.40 -17.53 13.44
C MET A 367 -7.16 -17.01 14.18
N THR A 368 -6.62 -17.83 15.07
CA THR A 368 -5.29 -17.63 15.67
C THR A 368 -4.36 -18.74 15.18
N PRO A 369 -3.65 -18.52 14.06
CA PRO A 369 -2.82 -19.56 13.47
C PRO A 369 -1.70 -20.02 14.40
N ARG A 370 -1.48 -21.35 14.45
CA ARG A 370 -0.37 -21.97 15.19
C ARG A 370 0.59 -22.59 14.17
N PRO A 371 1.63 -21.85 13.71
CA PRO A 371 2.47 -22.28 12.59
C PRO A 371 3.18 -23.61 12.84
N ASP A 372 3.43 -23.94 14.10
CA ASP A 372 4.17 -25.12 14.53
C ASP A 372 3.27 -26.34 14.80
N ALA A 373 1.95 -26.16 14.76
CA ALA A 373 0.99 -27.25 14.91
C ALA A 373 0.97 -28.12 13.65
N SER A 374 0.72 -29.42 13.81
CA SER A 374 0.51 -30.32 12.67
C SER A 374 -0.73 -29.91 11.88
N PHE A 375 -0.83 -30.31 10.62
CA PHE A 375 -2.06 -30.09 9.86
C PHE A 375 -3.26 -30.84 10.48
N SER A 376 -3.05 -32.01 11.06
CA SER A 376 -4.08 -32.74 11.82
C SER A 376 -4.61 -31.93 13.00
N ASP A 377 -3.73 -31.31 13.79
CA ASP A 377 -4.14 -30.44 14.90
C ASP A 377 -4.87 -29.19 14.41
N TRP A 378 -4.40 -28.62 13.30
CA TRP A 378 -5.05 -27.48 12.65
C TRP A 378 -6.45 -27.82 12.18
N LEU A 379 -6.64 -28.96 11.52
CA LEU A 379 -7.93 -29.45 11.07
C LEU A 379 -8.87 -29.66 12.26
N ALA A 380 -8.41 -30.36 13.30
CA ALA A 380 -9.19 -30.58 14.52
C ALA A 380 -9.60 -29.26 15.18
N HIS A 381 -8.70 -28.27 15.21
CA HIS A 381 -9.01 -26.94 15.71
C HIS A 381 -10.08 -26.23 14.86
N CYS A 382 -9.95 -26.25 13.52
CA CYS A 382 -10.92 -25.64 12.61
C CYS A 382 -12.30 -26.29 12.76
N THR A 383 -12.36 -27.62 12.81
CA THR A 383 -13.60 -28.38 12.97
C THR A 383 -14.27 -28.08 14.31
N ALA A 384 -13.51 -28.10 15.42
CA ALA A 384 -14.05 -27.78 16.74
C ALA A 384 -14.58 -26.33 16.81
N LEU A 385 -13.88 -25.39 16.17
CA LEU A 385 -14.30 -24.00 16.06
C LEU A 385 -15.62 -23.89 15.29
N ALA A 386 -15.70 -24.53 14.13
CA ALA A 386 -16.92 -24.57 13.30
C ALA A 386 -18.11 -25.15 14.07
N THR A 387 -17.94 -26.29 14.75
CA THR A 387 -18.99 -26.88 15.62
C THR A 387 -19.46 -25.89 16.70
N SER A 388 -18.51 -25.25 17.39
CA SER A 388 -18.86 -24.27 18.44
C SER A 388 -19.62 -23.05 17.88
N HIS A 389 -19.30 -22.64 16.65
CA HIS A 389 -19.98 -21.54 15.97
C HIS A 389 -21.41 -21.93 15.56
N VAL A 390 -21.61 -23.15 15.06
CA VAL A 390 -22.94 -23.70 14.74
C VAL A 390 -23.80 -23.79 16.01
N ASP A 391 -23.26 -24.26 17.13
CA ASP A 391 -23.99 -24.35 18.41
C ASP A 391 -24.42 -22.95 18.92
N ALA A 392 -23.65 -21.91 18.61
CA ALA A 392 -23.89 -20.54 19.06
C ALA A 392 -24.62 -19.64 18.03
N GLN A 393 -24.86 -20.12 16.80
CA GLN A 393 -25.23 -19.28 15.65
C GLN A 393 -26.56 -18.54 15.76
N GLU A 394 -27.50 -19.03 16.56
CA GLU A 394 -28.80 -18.38 16.78
C GLU A 394 -28.73 -17.23 17.78
N TYR A 395 -27.68 -17.21 18.61
CA TYR A 395 -27.51 -16.27 19.72
C TYR A 395 -26.56 -15.11 19.40
N TRP A 396 -26.25 -14.90 18.12
CA TRP A 396 -25.44 -13.77 17.69
C TRP A 396 -26.06 -12.45 18.18
N PRO A 397 -25.36 -11.65 19.01
CA PRO A 397 -25.95 -10.45 19.60
C PRO A 397 -26.30 -9.42 18.53
N VAL A 398 -27.50 -8.84 18.62
CA VAL A 398 -27.93 -7.73 17.75
C VAL A 398 -27.00 -6.51 17.88
N ASP A 399 -26.39 -6.34 19.06
CA ASP A 399 -25.48 -5.24 19.42
C ASP A 399 -23.98 -5.67 19.41
N ALA A 400 -23.63 -6.80 18.77
CA ALA A 400 -22.24 -7.22 18.68
C ALA A 400 -21.39 -6.16 17.96
N PRO A 401 -20.10 -5.97 18.34
CA PRO A 401 -19.21 -5.06 17.63
C PRO A 401 -19.27 -5.37 16.13
N SER A 402 -19.37 -4.33 15.29
CA SER A 402 -19.49 -4.48 13.84
C SER A 402 -18.16 -4.98 13.25
N ILE A 403 -17.84 -6.25 13.47
CA ILE A 403 -16.73 -6.92 12.79
C ILE A 403 -17.22 -7.14 11.37
N THR A 404 -16.95 -6.21 10.47
CA THR A 404 -17.32 -6.35 9.05
C THR A 404 -16.26 -7.14 8.27
N ALA A 405 -15.06 -7.27 8.82
CA ALA A 405 -13.90 -7.92 8.22
C ALA A 405 -14.13 -9.39 7.80
N HIS A 406 -15.02 -10.12 8.48
CA HIS A 406 -15.34 -11.50 8.10
C HIS A 406 -16.00 -11.62 6.71
N ARG A 407 -16.52 -10.51 6.16
CA ARG A 407 -17.13 -10.51 4.82
C ARG A 407 -16.12 -10.33 3.69
N ASP A 408 -14.86 -10.03 4.02
CA ASP A 408 -13.83 -9.78 3.01
C ASP A 408 -13.32 -11.07 2.36
N ALA A 409 -13.27 -12.17 3.12
CA ALA A 409 -12.86 -13.49 2.62
C ALA A 409 -13.83 -14.56 3.11
N VAL A 410 -14.56 -15.21 2.21
CA VAL A 410 -15.65 -16.15 2.58
C VAL A 410 -15.43 -17.56 2.03
N PHE A 411 -15.59 -18.58 2.87
CA PHE A 411 -15.73 -19.98 2.45
C PHE A 411 -17.21 -20.34 2.39
N GLY A 412 -17.66 -20.99 1.31
CA GLY A 412 -19.02 -21.50 1.19
C GLY A 412 -19.03 -22.95 0.74
N TRP A 413 -19.98 -23.71 1.26
CA TRP A 413 -20.24 -25.09 0.89
C TRP A 413 -21.67 -25.24 0.38
N ARG A 414 -21.87 -26.05 -0.66
CA ARG A 414 -23.20 -26.41 -1.15
C ARG A 414 -23.18 -27.80 -1.77
N GLU A 415 -24.23 -28.58 -1.53
CA GLU A 415 -24.48 -29.80 -2.31
C GLU A 415 -25.02 -29.45 -3.71
N ALA A 416 -24.55 -30.16 -4.73
CA ALA A 416 -25.02 -30.01 -6.09
C ALA A 416 -26.47 -30.53 -6.17
N VAL A 417 -27.38 -29.66 -6.62
CA VAL A 417 -28.78 -30.05 -6.85
C VAL A 417 -28.83 -31.15 -7.91
N PRO A 418 -29.48 -32.29 -7.66
CA PRO A 418 -29.62 -33.37 -8.64
C PRO A 418 -30.28 -32.87 -9.93
N ARG A 419 -29.87 -33.41 -11.09
CA ARG A 419 -30.59 -33.22 -12.37
C ARG A 419 -31.95 -33.91 -12.29
N ALA A 420 -32.98 -33.20 -11.83
CA ALA A 420 -34.36 -33.70 -11.88
C ALA A 420 -34.94 -33.51 -13.29
N GLY A 421 -35.47 -34.58 -13.89
CA GLY A 421 -36.30 -34.52 -15.10
C GLY A 421 -35.69 -33.87 -16.36
N GLY A 422 -34.37 -33.92 -16.54
CA GLY A 422 -33.69 -33.29 -17.70
C GLY A 422 -33.35 -31.81 -17.50
N TRP A 423 -33.70 -31.22 -16.35
CA TRP A 423 -33.35 -29.85 -16.02
C TRP A 423 -31.91 -29.81 -15.51
N SER A 424 -31.10 -28.97 -16.13
CA SER A 424 -29.81 -28.61 -15.58
C SER A 424 -29.97 -27.27 -14.89
N VAL A 425 -29.52 -27.16 -13.63
CA VAL A 425 -29.46 -25.88 -12.90
C VAL A 425 -28.03 -25.34 -13.03
N PRO A 426 -27.64 -24.72 -14.16
CA PRO A 426 -26.38 -24.00 -14.24
C PRO A 426 -26.60 -22.65 -13.55
N GLU A 427 -26.20 -22.59 -12.29
CA GLU A 427 -25.77 -21.34 -11.64
C GLU A 427 -26.88 -20.46 -11.03
N VAL A 428 -26.69 -20.15 -9.75
CA VAL A 428 -27.37 -19.04 -9.07
C VAL A 428 -26.40 -17.86 -9.01
N GLU A 429 -26.69 -16.80 -9.74
CA GLU A 429 -25.93 -15.55 -9.71
C GLU A 429 -26.55 -14.61 -8.66
N SER A 430 -25.89 -14.43 -7.53
CA SER A 430 -26.21 -13.31 -6.64
C SER A 430 -25.76 -12.01 -7.30
N SER A 431 -26.65 -11.01 -7.39
CA SER A 431 -26.30 -9.68 -7.91
C SER A 431 -25.53 -8.82 -6.91
N THR A 432 -25.35 -9.32 -5.69
CA THR A 432 -24.72 -8.59 -4.59
C THR A 432 -23.20 -8.79 -4.61
N THR A 433 -22.45 -7.69 -4.72
CA THR A 433 -20.98 -7.63 -4.74
C THR A 433 -20.40 -7.68 -3.32
N GLU A 434 -20.83 -8.63 -2.49
CA GLU A 434 -20.64 -8.49 -1.03
C GLU A 434 -19.26 -8.86 -0.51
N HIS A 435 -18.47 -9.64 -1.27
CA HIS A 435 -17.20 -10.19 -0.77
C HIS A 435 -16.03 -9.84 -1.67
N LEU A 436 -14.90 -9.49 -1.04
CA LEU A 436 -13.66 -9.20 -1.77
C LEU A 436 -13.07 -10.47 -2.39
N LEU A 437 -13.17 -11.59 -1.66
CA LEU A 437 -12.73 -12.92 -2.06
C LEU A 437 -13.68 -13.98 -1.50
N SER A 438 -14.06 -14.97 -2.31
CA SER A 438 -14.87 -16.10 -1.84
C SER A 438 -14.54 -17.41 -2.57
N LEU A 439 -14.43 -18.50 -1.82
CA LEU A 439 -14.31 -19.86 -2.35
C LEU A 439 -15.62 -20.60 -2.09
N GLU A 440 -16.35 -20.94 -3.16
CA GLU A 440 -17.56 -21.77 -3.09
C GLU A 440 -17.23 -23.19 -3.54
N VAL A 441 -17.51 -24.18 -2.70
CA VAL A 441 -17.42 -25.60 -3.03
C VAL A 441 -18.81 -26.12 -3.38
N ARG A 442 -18.94 -26.66 -4.59
CA ARG A 442 -20.16 -27.32 -5.08
C ARG A 442 -19.94 -28.82 -5.09
N TRP A 443 -20.45 -29.51 -4.09
CA TRP A 443 -20.19 -30.91 -3.84
C TRP A 443 -21.19 -31.83 -4.55
N GLY A 444 -20.71 -32.74 -5.41
CA GLY A 444 -21.57 -33.68 -6.15
C GLY A 444 -20.74 -34.77 -6.84
N PRO A 445 -21.29 -35.48 -7.85
CA PRO A 445 -20.54 -36.50 -8.58
C PRO A 445 -19.26 -35.98 -9.26
N ARG A 446 -19.24 -34.68 -9.55
CA ARG A 446 -18.08 -33.92 -10.04
C ARG A 446 -17.95 -32.64 -9.21
N PRO A 447 -17.28 -32.66 -8.06
CA PRO A 447 -17.15 -31.48 -7.21
C PRO A 447 -16.41 -30.36 -7.92
N GLU A 448 -16.95 -29.15 -7.82
CA GLU A 448 -16.43 -27.94 -8.43
C GLU A 448 -16.04 -26.93 -7.35
N LEU A 449 -14.85 -26.34 -7.49
CA LEU A 449 -14.37 -25.19 -6.73
C LEU A 449 -14.57 -23.94 -7.57
N VAL A 450 -15.24 -22.93 -7.02
CA VAL A 450 -15.44 -21.63 -7.66
C VAL A 450 -14.82 -20.56 -6.77
N LEU A 451 -13.63 -20.09 -7.14
CA LEU A 451 -12.99 -18.96 -6.49
C LEU A 451 -13.41 -17.68 -7.21
N SER A 452 -13.97 -16.74 -6.47
CA SER A 452 -14.51 -15.49 -6.95
C SER A 452 -13.89 -14.32 -6.22
N ALA A 453 -13.53 -13.28 -6.97
CA ALA A 453 -12.95 -12.08 -6.40
C ALA A 453 -13.51 -10.81 -7.06
N ASP A 454 -13.42 -9.71 -6.34
CA ASP A 454 -13.67 -8.37 -6.87
C ASP A 454 -12.66 -8.05 -7.99
N GLY A 455 -13.16 -7.81 -9.21
CA GLY A 455 -12.34 -7.49 -10.38
C GLY A 455 -11.65 -6.13 -10.30
N VAL A 456 -12.08 -5.24 -9.39
CA VAL A 456 -11.35 -4.01 -9.03
C VAL A 456 -10.05 -4.33 -8.28
N ARG A 457 -10.01 -5.47 -7.59
CA ARG A 457 -8.91 -5.82 -6.67
C ARG A 457 -8.02 -6.93 -7.21
N HIS A 458 -8.58 -7.85 -7.99
CA HIS A 458 -7.87 -9.04 -8.45
C HIS A 458 -7.97 -9.21 -9.96
N SER A 459 -6.82 -9.49 -10.58
CA SER A 459 -6.78 -9.95 -11.97
C SER A 459 -7.20 -11.42 -12.07
N ARG A 460 -7.67 -11.84 -13.25
CA ARG A 460 -7.98 -13.26 -13.52
C ARG A 460 -6.81 -14.18 -13.23
N ALA A 461 -5.60 -13.78 -13.64
CA ALA A 461 -4.40 -14.53 -13.36
C ALA A 461 -4.10 -14.64 -11.85
N ALA A 462 -4.43 -13.61 -11.06
CA ALA A 462 -4.27 -13.66 -9.60
C ALA A 462 -5.23 -14.67 -8.96
N VAL A 463 -6.49 -14.69 -9.40
CA VAL A 463 -7.50 -15.66 -8.92
C VAL A 463 -7.14 -17.08 -9.33
N GLU A 464 -6.70 -17.30 -10.58
CA GLU A 464 -6.23 -18.61 -11.05
C GLU A 464 -5.02 -19.12 -10.25
N ARG A 465 -4.08 -18.23 -9.89
CA ARG A 465 -2.96 -18.58 -9.01
C ARG A 465 -3.40 -18.97 -7.60
N LEU A 466 -4.31 -18.22 -6.99
CA LEU A 466 -4.87 -18.58 -5.67
C LEU A 466 -5.54 -19.96 -5.70
N MET A 467 -6.23 -20.31 -6.79
CA MET A 467 -6.80 -21.65 -6.98
C MET A 467 -5.70 -22.72 -7.07
N CYS A 468 -4.60 -22.47 -7.79
CA CYS A 468 -3.45 -23.37 -7.85
C CYS A 468 -2.78 -23.55 -6.48
N GLN A 469 -2.62 -22.47 -5.71
CA GLN A 469 -2.06 -22.49 -4.36
C GLN A 469 -2.94 -23.29 -3.40
N PHE A 470 -4.27 -23.11 -3.48
CA PHE A 470 -5.24 -23.91 -2.72
C PHE A 470 -5.10 -25.41 -3.02
N ASN A 471 -5.07 -25.79 -4.31
CA ASN A 471 -4.92 -27.19 -4.72
C ASN A 471 -3.56 -27.77 -4.26
N THR A 472 -2.48 -27.00 -4.36
CA THR A 472 -1.14 -27.41 -3.91
C THR A 472 -1.13 -27.68 -2.40
N LEU A 473 -1.74 -26.80 -1.60
CA LEU A 473 -1.89 -27.02 -0.16
C LEU A 473 -2.77 -28.22 0.16
N LEU A 474 -3.87 -28.41 -0.56
CA LEU A 474 -4.78 -29.54 -0.36
C LEU A 474 -4.09 -30.88 -0.59
N GLU A 475 -3.33 -31.02 -1.68
CA GLU A 475 -2.53 -32.21 -1.95
C GLU A 475 -1.48 -32.44 -0.86
N ALA A 476 -0.72 -31.39 -0.51
CA ALA A 476 0.32 -31.47 0.52
C ALA A 476 -0.23 -31.83 1.90
N ALA A 477 -1.40 -31.30 2.27
CA ALA A 477 -2.07 -31.57 3.53
C ALA A 477 -2.57 -33.01 3.63
N LEU A 478 -3.06 -33.59 2.52
CA LEU A 478 -3.48 -34.99 2.47
C LEU A 478 -2.29 -35.96 2.46
N ASP A 479 -1.16 -35.58 1.84
CA ASP A 479 0.03 -36.43 1.76
C ASP A 479 0.86 -36.41 3.05
N ARG A 480 0.86 -35.29 3.78
CA ARG A 480 1.72 -35.06 4.94
C ARG A 480 0.96 -34.42 6.12
N PRO A 481 -0.09 -35.05 6.65
CA PRO A 481 -0.96 -34.40 7.66
C PRO A 481 -0.27 -34.14 9.01
N GLN A 482 0.83 -34.83 9.31
CA GLN A 482 1.56 -34.68 10.56
C GLN A 482 2.66 -33.61 10.54
N VAL A 483 2.93 -32.98 9.40
CA VAL A 483 3.95 -31.91 9.34
C VAL A 483 3.36 -30.60 9.84
N ALA A 484 4.23 -29.74 10.38
CA ALA A 484 3.83 -28.43 10.84
C ALA A 484 3.22 -27.61 9.68
N VAL A 485 2.12 -26.91 9.93
CA VAL A 485 1.42 -26.14 8.88
C VAL A 485 2.30 -25.08 8.21
N ARG A 486 3.33 -24.56 8.91
CA ARG A 486 4.36 -23.66 8.33
C ARG A 486 5.24 -24.32 7.27
N GLU A 487 5.28 -25.65 7.19
CA GLU A 487 6.06 -26.43 6.23
C GLU A 487 5.24 -26.84 5.00
N LEU A 488 3.92 -26.67 5.04
CA LEU A 488 3.03 -26.84 3.90
C LEU A 488 3.09 -25.58 3.02
N ASP A 489 3.88 -25.63 1.96
CA ASP A 489 4.15 -24.50 1.07
C ASP A 489 3.04 -24.36 0.00
N PRO A 490 2.33 -23.22 -0.07
CA PRO A 490 1.37 -22.97 -1.15
C PRO A 490 2.04 -22.76 -2.51
N VAL A 491 3.34 -22.45 -2.53
CA VAL A 491 4.10 -22.18 -3.76
C VAL A 491 4.45 -23.50 -4.45
N GLY A 492 3.63 -23.90 -5.42
CA GLY A 492 3.91 -25.02 -6.32
C GLY A 492 5.12 -24.78 -7.23
N GLU A 493 5.60 -25.82 -7.91
CA GLU A 493 6.83 -25.78 -8.73
C GLU A 493 6.79 -24.74 -9.87
N SER A 494 5.62 -24.57 -10.50
CA SER A 494 5.42 -23.59 -11.57
C SER A 494 5.52 -22.15 -11.05
N GLU A 495 4.90 -21.87 -9.90
CA GLU A 495 4.98 -20.56 -9.25
C GLU A 495 6.38 -20.30 -8.71
N ARG A 496 7.02 -21.28 -8.08
CA ARG A 496 8.42 -21.21 -7.65
C ARG A 496 9.34 -20.83 -8.81
N THR A 497 9.18 -21.50 -9.95
CA THR A 497 9.94 -21.20 -11.17
C THR A 497 9.69 -19.76 -11.62
N ALA A 498 8.45 -19.29 -11.62
CA ALA A 498 8.11 -17.92 -12.01
C ALA A 498 8.69 -16.86 -11.06
N LEU A 499 8.62 -17.09 -9.75
CA LEU A 499 9.19 -16.21 -8.72
C LEU A 499 10.71 -16.11 -8.83
N LEU A 500 11.40 -17.24 -9.04
CA LEU A 500 12.86 -17.27 -9.24
C LEU A 500 13.29 -16.76 -10.63
N ALA A 501 12.39 -16.79 -11.61
CA ALA A 501 12.61 -16.21 -12.93
C ALA A 501 12.47 -14.68 -12.94
N TRP A 502 11.81 -14.09 -11.94
CA TRP A 502 11.73 -12.64 -11.78
C TRP A 502 13.07 -12.08 -11.26
N ARG A 503 13.99 -11.87 -12.21
CA ARG A 503 15.33 -11.33 -11.99
C ARG A 503 15.75 -10.47 -13.18
N GLY A 504 16.84 -9.74 -13.01
CA GLY A 504 17.47 -9.00 -14.10
C GLY A 504 17.98 -9.93 -15.18
N GLU A 505 17.84 -9.53 -16.44
CA GLU A 505 18.48 -10.25 -17.55
C GLU A 505 20.00 -10.30 -17.35
N ARG A 506 20.64 -11.39 -17.80
CA ARG A 506 22.10 -11.45 -17.78
C ARG A 506 22.63 -10.52 -18.85
N ARG A 507 23.51 -9.59 -18.46
CA ARG A 507 24.12 -8.62 -19.37
C ARG A 507 25.61 -8.50 -19.07
N GLU A 508 26.43 -8.66 -20.09
CA GLU A 508 27.85 -8.37 -19.97
C GLU A 508 28.07 -6.88 -19.76
N VAL A 509 28.96 -6.56 -18.82
CA VAL A 509 29.42 -5.19 -18.58
C VAL A 509 30.80 -5.02 -19.18
N GLY A 510 31.11 -3.80 -19.61
CA GLY A 510 32.43 -3.46 -20.16
C GLY A 510 33.55 -3.65 -19.14
N ARG A 511 34.79 -3.50 -19.59
CA ARG A 511 35.99 -3.61 -18.73
C ARG A 511 36.49 -2.26 -18.21
N LEU A 512 35.88 -1.16 -18.65
CA LEU A 512 36.35 0.20 -18.37
C LEU A 512 35.62 0.80 -17.17
N THR A 513 36.35 1.48 -16.31
CA THR A 513 35.77 2.31 -15.24
C THR A 513 35.14 3.57 -15.82
N ILE A 514 34.27 4.24 -15.06
CA ILE A 514 33.65 5.52 -15.48
C ILE A 514 34.73 6.58 -15.79
N SER A 515 35.80 6.65 -15.00
CA SER A 515 36.92 7.57 -15.27
C SER A 515 37.56 7.33 -16.64
N GLN A 516 37.67 6.06 -17.05
CA GLN A 516 38.22 5.68 -18.35
C GLN A 516 37.24 6.04 -19.48
N HIS A 517 35.93 5.85 -19.29
CA HIS A 517 34.94 6.35 -20.24
C HIS A 517 34.98 7.87 -20.40
N VAL A 518 35.19 8.63 -19.32
CA VAL A 518 35.40 10.10 -19.42
C VAL A 518 36.64 10.43 -20.26
N ALA A 519 37.71 9.63 -20.17
CA ALA A 519 38.89 9.81 -21.02
C ALA A 519 38.61 9.48 -22.50
N GLU A 520 37.79 8.45 -22.78
CA GLU A 520 37.32 8.15 -24.14
C GLU A 520 36.48 9.30 -24.70
N TRP A 521 35.54 9.85 -23.92
CA TRP A 521 34.76 11.02 -24.32
C TRP A 521 35.62 12.25 -24.56
N ALA A 522 36.67 12.47 -23.75
CA ALA A 522 37.64 13.54 -23.99
C ALA A 522 38.44 13.38 -25.29
N ALA A 523 38.60 12.15 -25.79
CA ALA A 523 39.21 11.88 -27.09
C ALA A 523 38.19 11.99 -28.25
N LEU A 524 36.99 11.44 -28.07
CA LEU A 524 35.94 11.37 -29.10
C LEU A 524 35.20 12.70 -29.31
N SER A 525 34.97 13.46 -28.24
CA SER A 525 34.17 14.70 -28.23
C SER A 525 34.76 15.74 -27.27
N PRO A 526 36.01 16.18 -27.50
CA PRO A 526 36.77 17.00 -26.56
C PRO A 526 36.10 18.31 -26.14
N GLN A 527 35.36 18.94 -27.05
CA GLN A 527 34.73 20.25 -26.87
C GLN A 527 33.27 20.15 -26.40
N ALA A 528 32.73 18.94 -26.23
CA ALA A 528 31.37 18.78 -25.72
C ALA A 528 31.32 19.16 -24.23
N PRO A 529 30.27 19.86 -23.77
CA PRO A 529 30.14 20.22 -22.36
C PRO A 529 29.97 18.96 -21.51
N ALA A 530 30.78 18.84 -20.46
CA ALA A 530 30.80 17.70 -19.55
C ALA A 530 30.22 18.05 -18.18
N VAL A 531 30.63 19.18 -17.60
CA VAL A 531 30.17 19.67 -16.30
C VAL A 531 29.88 21.15 -16.37
N GLU A 532 28.74 21.57 -15.84
CA GLU A 532 28.36 22.97 -15.69
C GLU A 532 28.01 23.26 -14.23
N ALA A 533 28.61 24.29 -13.63
CA ALA A 533 28.37 24.69 -12.25
C ALA A 533 28.68 26.19 -12.07
N GLN A 534 27.82 26.96 -11.41
CA GLN A 534 28.10 28.36 -11.02
C GLN A 534 28.61 29.24 -12.18
N GLY A 535 28.05 29.07 -13.38
CA GLY A 535 28.47 29.80 -14.59
C GLY A 535 29.76 29.31 -15.25
N LEU A 536 30.48 28.35 -14.66
CA LEU A 536 31.61 27.66 -15.29
C LEU A 536 31.12 26.45 -16.09
N THR A 537 31.61 26.32 -17.33
CA THR A 537 31.42 25.12 -18.16
C THR A 537 32.78 24.47 -18.40
N LEU A 538 32.92 23.20 -18.01
CA LEU A 538 34.05 22.36 -18.38
C LEU A 538 33.63 21.43 -19.52
N ASP A 539 34.35 21.49 -20.63
CA ASP A 539 34.27 20.48 -21.68
C ASP A 539 35.00 19.19 -21.26
N TYR A 540 34.75 18.09 -21.98
CA TYR A 540 35.37 16.79 -21.67
C TYR A 540 36.90 16.85 -21.67
N ARG A 541 37.51 17.65 -22.55
CA ARG A 541 38.97 17.86 -22.55
C ARG A 541 39.44 18.51 -21.26
N SER A 542 38.82 19.62 -20.85
CA SER A 542 39.22 20.40 -19.67
C SER A 542 38.98 19.61 -18.40
N LEU A 543 37.84 18.93 -18.29
CA LEU A 543 37.53 18.02 -17.18
C LEU A 543 38.61 16.94 -17.04
N ASN A 544 38.94 16.28 -18.16
CA ASN A 544 39.93 15.21 -18.19
C ASN A 544 41.34 15.71 -17.80
N GLN A 545 41.76 16.87 -18.31
CA GLN A 545 43.07 17.44 -18.01
C GLN A 545 43.19 17.89 -16.55
N ARG A 546 42.14 18.51 -15.98
CA ARG A 546 42.12 18.92 -14.58
C ARG A 546 42.16 17.72 -13.64
N ALA A 547 41.36 16.68 -13.91
CA ALA A 547 41.36 15.45 -13.11
C ALA A 547 42.73 14.75 -13.14
N ASN A 548 43.40 14.72 -14.30
CA ASN A 548 44.75 14.15 -14.42
C ASN A 548 45.79 14.90 -13.59
N ARG A 549 45.79 16.24 -13.66
CA ARG A 549 46.72 17.08 -12.89
C ARG A 549 46.51 16.91 -11.40
N LEU A 550 45.25 16.94 -10.95
CA LEU A 550 44.93 16.74 -9.55
C LEU A 550 45.29 15.33 -9.06
N ALA A 551 45.08 14.29 -9.88
CA ALA A 551 45.50 12.93 -9.53
C ALA A 551 47.01 12.83 -9.31
N ARG A 552 47.82 13.46 -10.17
CA ARG A 552 49.29 13.52 -9.99
C ARG A 552 49.68 14.24 -8.70
N ALA A 553 49.01 15.34 -8.39
CA ALA A 553 49.22 16.05 -7.13
C ALA A 553 48.87 15.17 -5.92
N MET A 554 47.71 14.49 -5.94
CA MET A 554 47.31 13.54 -4.90
C MET A 554 48.35 12.42 -4.70
N SER A 555 48.86 11.83 -5.79
CA SER A 555 49.92 10.82 -5.70
C SER A 555 51.22 11.38 -5.10
N ALA A 556 51.59 12.63 -5.43
CA ALA A 556 52.74 13.30 -4.83
C ALA A 556 52.55 13.56 -3.33
N LEU A 557 51.29 13.76 -2.90
CA LEU A 557 50.89 13.87 -1.49
C LEU A 557 50.76 12.52 -0.77
N GLY A 558 51.08 11.41 -1.43
CA GLY A 558 51.11 10.08 -0.83
C GLY A 558 49.80 9.31 -0.90
N VAL A 559 48.86 9.70 -1.77
CA VAL A 559 47.71 8.86 -2.11
C VAL A 559 48.19 7.67 -2.93
N THR A 560 48.03 6.47 -2.38
CA THR A 560 48.37 5.20 -3.03
C THR A 560 47.12 4.45 -3.49
N PRO A 561 47.22 3.51 -4.44
CA PRO A 561 46.11 2.65 -4.80
C PRO A 561 45.48 1.95 -3.58
N GLY A 562 44.15 1.88 -3.54
CA GLY A 562 43.38 1.34 -2.41
C GLY A 562 43.19 2.30 -1.23
N ALA A 563 43.80 3.49 -1.25
CA ALA A 563 43.56 4.51 -0.23
C ALA A 563 42.15 5.12 -0.36
N LEU A 564 41.72 5.82 0.70
CA LEU A 564 40.54 6.69 0.69
C LEU A 564 40.96 8.15 0.62
N VAL A 565 40.26 8.94 -0.19
CA VAL A 565 40.37 10.40 -0.24
C VAL A 565 39.05 11.00 0.22
N ALA A 566 39.05 11.71 1.36
CA ALA A 566 37.85 12.39 1.83
C ALA A 566 37.66 13.72 1.08
N LEU A 567 36.44 13.98 0.64
CA LEU A 567 36.06 15.16 -0.14
C LEU A 567 35.07 16.00 0.68
N ASN A 568 35.58 17.00 1.38
CA ASN A 568 34.79 18.02 2.09
C ASN A 568 34.61 19.26 1.19
N LEU A 569 33.97 19.05 0.04
CA LEU A 569 33.81 20.06 -1.01
C LEU A 569 32.32 20.31 -1.27
N PRO A 570 31.89 21.58 -1.48
CA PRO A 570 30.52 21.87 -1.88
C PRO A 570 30.24 21.33 -3.30
N ARG A 571 28.95 21.20 -3.64
CA ARG A 571 28.52 20.84 -5.00
C ARG A 571 29.08 21.84 -6.01
N SER A 572 30.06 21.42 -6.79
CA SER A 572 30.87 22.27 -7.67
C SER A 572 31.57 21.46 -8.75
N ALA A 573 32.12 22.13 -9.77
CA ALA A 573 32.95 21.46 -10.76
C ALA A 573 34.21 20.82 -10.13
N ASP A 574 34.77 21.43 -9.08
CA ASP A 574 35.95 20.92 -8.39
C ASP A 574 35.68 19.61 -7.64
N LEU A 575 34.47 19.44 -7.09
CA LEU A 575 34.04 18.16 -6.52
C LEU A 575 34.08 17.04 -7.58
N ILE A 576 33.60 17.29 -8.79
CA ILE A 576 33.60 16.28 -9.86
C ILE A 576 35.02 15.99 -10.35
N VAL A 577 35.86 17.02 -10.47
CA VAL A 577 37.29 16.88 -10.76
C VAL A 577 37.98 16.04 -9.69
N ALA A 578 37.68 16.27 -8.40
CA ALA A 578 38.27 15.54 -7.29
C ALA A 578 37.85 14.07 -7.23
N ILE A 579 36.58 13.75 -7.54
CA ILE A 579 36.11 12.36 -7.66
C ILE A 579 36.90 11.61 -8.75
N LEU A 580 37.00 12.20 -9.94
CA LEU A 580 37.76 11.61 -11.05
C LEU A 580 39.26 11.50 -10.73
N ALA A 581 39.82 12.50 -10.05
CA ALA A 581 41.22 12.51 -9.64
C ALA A 581 41.53 11.42 -8.62
N ALA A 582 40.65 11.18 -7.64
CA ALA A 582 40.81 10.09 -6.67
C ALA A 582 40.87 8.74 -7.38
N TRP A 583 39.93 8.46 -8.28
CA TRP A 583 39.93 7.23 -9.08
C TRP A 583 41.18 7.08 -9.96
N ARG A 584 41.66 8.19 -10.52
CA ARG A 584 42.90 8.24 -11.32
C ARG A 584 44.18 8.22 -10.47
N ALA A 585 44.07 8.32 -9.15
CA ALA A 585 45.16 8.01 -8.23
C ALA A 585 45.06 6.56 -7.71
N GLY A 586 44.04 5.80 -8.14
CA GLY A 586 43.75 4.44 -7.65
C GLY A 586 43.03 4.40 -6.31
N ALA A 587 42.50 5.53 -5.84
CA ALA A 587 41.83 5.68 -4.55
C ALA A 587 40.30 5.73 -4.69
N ALA A 588 39.60 5.28 -3.65
CA ALA A 588 38.18 5.54 -3.49
C ALA A 588 37.96 6.93 -2.88
N TYR A 589 36.82 7.55 -3.16
CA TYR A 589 36.46 8.79 -2.49
C TYR A 589 35.45 8.56 -1.35
N LEU A 590 35.52 9.42 -0.33
CA LEU A 590 34.56 9.51 0.78
C LEU A 590 34.02 10.94 0.82
N PRO A 591 32.77 11.19 0.40
CA PRO A 591 32.22 12.54 0.43
C PRO A 591 31.78 12.95 1.85
N LEU A 592 32.00 14.21 2.20
CA LEU A 592 31.56 14.85 3.45
C LEU A 592 30.86 16.16 3.11
N GLU A 593 29.93 16.61 3.96
CA GLU A 593 29.32 17.93 3.81
C GLU A 593 30.06 19.02 4.61
N PRO A 594 30.37 20.17 3.99
CA PRO A 594 30.95 21.31 4.68
C PRO A 594 30.04 21.87 5.80
N GLN A 595 28.73 21.73 5.65
CA GLN A 595 27.75 22.24 6.64
C GLN A 595 27.49 21.29 7.81
N TRP A 596 28.04 20.07 7.81
CA TRP A 596 27.87 19.15 8.94
C TRP A 596 28.58 19.65 10.20
N PRO A 597 28.14 19.24 11.40
CA PRO A 597 28.89 19.53 12.61
C PRO A 597 30.30 18.92 12.56
N GLU A 598 31.29 19.64 13.09
CA GLU A 598 32.69 19.21 13.04
C GLU A 598 32.89 17.86 13.74
N ALA A 599 32.28 17.67 14.92
CA ALA A 599 32.34 16.41 15.66
C ALA A 599 31.91 15.21 14.80
N ARG A 600 30.86 15.37 13.97
CA ARG A 600 30.41 14.32 13.06
C ARG A 600 31.44 14.04 11.97
N ARG A 601 32.00 15.08 11.33
CA ARG A 601 33.05 14.89 10.32
C ARG A 601 34.25 14.16 10.90
N GLN A 602 34.70 14.54 12.10
CA GLN A 602 35.82 13.89 12.76
C GLN A 602 35.55 12.43 13.09
N ALA A 603 34.36 12.10 13.58
CA ALA A 603 33.97 10.71 13.83
C ALA A 603 34.03 9.85 12.56
N LEU A 604 33.52 10.36 11.44
CA LEU A 604 33.59 9.66 10.14
C LEU A 604 35.03 9.53 9.63
N LEU A 605 35.84 10.58 9.76
CA LEU A 605 37.26 10.55 9.38
C LEU A 605 38.06 9.57 10.24
N ALA A 606 37.74 9.45 11.53
CA ALA A 606 38.41 8.53 12.45
C ALA A 606 38.09 7.05 12.15
N ASP A 607 36.86 6.75 11.73
CA ASP A 607 36.42 5.41 11.28
C ASP A 607 37.03 5.07 9.91
N ALA A 608 36.99 6.02 8.95
CA ALA A 608 37.45 5.78 7.58
C ALA A 608 38.97 5.84 7.37
N ARG A 609 39.68 6.66 8.15
CA ARG A 609 41.14 6.90 8.07
C ARG A 609 41.65 7.19 6.65
N PRO A 610 41.16 8.25 5.97
CA PRO A 610 41.59 8.59 4.63
C PRO A 610 43.06 9.02 4.57
N ALA A 611 43.71 8.82 3.42
CA ALA A 611 45.09 9.28 3.21
C ALA A 611 45.18 10.80 3.02
N LEU A 612 44.12 11.40 2.46
CA LEU A 612 44.03 12.83 2.16
C LEU A 612 42.61 13.33 2.38
N VAL A 613 42.48 14.51 2.96
CA VAL A 613 41.23 15.28 3.00
C VAL A 613 41.37 16.49 2.09
N LEU A 614 40.51 16.59 1.08
CA LEU A 614 40.35 17.79 0.27
C LEU A 614 39.21 18.63 0.83
N HIS A 615 39.44 19.92 1.01
CA HIS A 615 38.41 20.85 1.46
C HIS A 615 38.37 22.12 0.63
N ALA A 616 37.23 22.81 0.64
CA ALA A 616 37.13 24.16 0.11
C ALA A 616 37.68 25.14 1.16
N GLY A 617 38.41 26.19 0.75
CA GLY A 617 38.93 27.17 1.68
C GLY A 617 40.03 28.08 1.10
N PRO A 618 40.55 29.02 1.91
CA PRO A 618 41.65 29.88 1.52
C PRO A 618 42.89 29.06 1.16
N LEU A 619 43.56 29.40 0.07
CA LEU A 619 44.77 28.70 -0.39
C LEU A 619 46.01 29.04 0.45
N ASP A 620 45.97 30.15 1.21
CA ASP A 620 47.12 30.67 1.95
C ASP A 620 47.24 30.01 3.34
N GLY A 621 48.35 29.31 3.57
CA GLY A 621 48.59 28.48 4.77
C GLY A 621 48.62 29.19 6.13
N ALA A 622 48.50 30.52 6.20
CA ALA A 622 48.55 31.30 7.45
C ALA A 622 47.19 31.42 8.17
N THR A 623 46.08 31.42 7.43
CA THR A 623 44.71 31.32 7.96
C THR A 623 44.15 29.91 7.83
N ALA A 624 44.81 29.04 7.06
CA ALA A 624 44.55 27.60 7.09
C ALA A 624 44.78 27.03 8.49
N ILE A 625 45.55 27.68 9.37
CA ILE A 625 45.79 27.22 10.74
C ILE A 625 44.50 27.23 11.57
N ASP A 626 43.61 28.22 11.49
CA ASP A 626 42.36 28.19 12.28
C ASP A 626 41.39 27.09 11.79
N ALA A 627 41.41 26.76 10.49
CA ALA A 627 40.66 25.62 9.94
C ALA A 627 41.39 24.26 10.13
N ALA A 628 42.72 24.27 10.34
CA ALA A 628 43.56 23.09 10.49
C ALA A 628 43.93 22.75 11.95
N THR A 629 43.76 23.66 12.92
CA THR A 629 44.02 23.40 14.34
C THR A 629 43.00 22.45 14.97
N GLU A 630 41.81 22.32 14.38
CA GLU A 630 40.71 21.56 15.01
C GLU A 630 40.62 20.11 14.54
N SER A 631 41.39 19.69 13.54
CA SER A 631 41.40 18.32 12.97
C SER A 631 42.78 17.64 13.00
N ALA A 632 43.72 18.13 13.83
CA ALA A 632 45.02 17.51 14.06
C ALA A 632 44.93 16.11 14.72
N ALA A 633 43.76 15.72 15.22
CA ALA A 633 43.56 14.48 15.99
C ALA A 633 43.57 13.19 15.15
N VAL A 634 43.37 13.23 13.83
CA VAL A 634 43.17 12.02 12.99
C VAL A 634 44.43 11.61 12.19
N GLY A 635 45.47 12.44 12.14
CA GLY A 635 46.75 12.10 11.49
C GLY A 635 46.72 12.01 9.95
N CYS A 636 45.68 12.54 9.30
CA CYS A 636 45.53 12.58 7.84
C CYS A 636 46.10 13.87 7.24
N ARG A 637 46.64 13.83 6.01
CA ARG A 637 47.04 15.06 5.30
C ARG A 637 45.81 15.83 4.82
N GLN A 638 45.90 17.16 4.78
CA GLN A 638 44.83 18.03 4.32
C GLN A 638 45.33 18.99 3.25
N ALA A 639 44.48 19.27 2.26
CA ALA A 639 44.78 20.26 1.22
C ALA A 639 43.53 21.04 0.80
N ALA A 640 43.70 22.35 0.63
CA ALA A 640 42.67 23.25 0.14
C ALA A 640 42.66 23.21 -1.40
N LEU A 641 41.50 22.93 -2.00
CA LEU A 641 41.33 22.92 -3.46
C LEU A 641 40.46 24.12 -3.90
N ALA A 642 40.97 24.89 -4.86
CA ALA A 642 40.20 25.93 -5.54
C ALA A 642 40.61 26.03 -7.02
N GLY A 643 39.78 25.47 -7.90
CA GLY A 643 40.06 25.35 -9.32
C GLY A 643 41.34 24.53 -9.59
N GLU A 644 42.27 25.10 -10.34
CA GLU A 644 43.57 24.47 -10.65
C GLU A 644 44.68 24.87 -9.66
N ARG A 645 44.33 25.16 -8.41
CA ARG A 645 45.29 25.48 -7.34
C ARG A 645 45.07 24.60 -6.12
N LEU A 646 46.16 24.14 -5.52
CA LEU A 646 46.16 23.29 -4.34
C LEU A 646 47.04 23.92 -3.25
N GLY A 647 46.45 24.23 -2.09
CA GLY A 647 47.15 24.79 -0.94
C GLY A 647 47.41 23.73 0.12
N LEU A 648 48.62 23.71 0.69
CA LEU A 648 48.97 22.89 1.85
C LEU A 648 49.50 23.77 2.98
N ALA A 649 49.19 23.39 4.22
CA ALA A 649 49.63 24.14 5.39
C ALA A 649 51.16 24.22 5.43
N GLY A 650 51.70 25.44 5.46
CA GLY A 650 53.15 25.69 5.50
C GLY A 650 53.90 25.50 4.18
N GLU A 651 53.22 25.20 3.07
CA GLU A 651 53.85 25.05 1.75
C GLU A 651 53.34 26.10 0.75
N PRO A 652 54.13 26.43 -0.31
CA PRO A 652 53.66 27.29 -1.39
C PRO A 652 52.46 26.67 -2.12
N VAL A 653 51.47 27.50 -2.49
CA VAL A 653 50.32 27.06 -3.30
C VAL A 653 50.81 26.46 -4.62
N LEU A 654 50.44 25.20 -4.86
CA LEU A 654 50.78 24.48 -6.07
C LEU A 654 49.80 24.86 -7.19
N ASP A 655 50.33 25.43 -8.27
CA ASP A 655 49.58 25.62 -9.52
C ASP A 655 49.55 24.29 -10.30
N LEU A 656 48.38 23.63 -10.30
CA LEU A 656 48.21 22.31 -10.93
C LEU A 656 48.45 22.36 -12.45
N ARG A 657 48.35 23.54 -13.08
CA ARG A 657 48.61 23.72 -14.52
C ARG A 657 50.05 23.46 -14.91
N THR A 658 50.97 23.51 -13.93
CA THR A 658 52.38 23.17 -14.10
C THR A 658 52.62 21.66 -14.21
N LEU A 659 51.65 20.84 -13.80
CA LEU A 659 51.71 19.39 -13.88
C LEU A 659 51.25 18.89 -15.26
N ASP A 660 51.77 17.72 -15.65
CA ASP A 660 51.38 17.03 -16.87
C ASP A 660 49.88 16.69 -16.87
N SER A 661 49.20 17.01 -17.97
CA SER A 661 47.75 16.79 -18.13
C SER A 661 47.40 15.47 -18.84
N GLY A 662 48.40 14.67 -19.22
CA GLY A 662 48.22 13.32 -19.72
C GLY A 662 47.71 12.36 -18.64
N MET A 663 47.19 11.20 -19.06
CA MET A 663 46.71 10.20 -18.11
C MET A 663 47.81 9.78 -17.14
N PRO A 664 47.51 9.68 -15.83
CA PRO A 664 48.46 9.15 -14.86
C PRO A 664 48.72 7.65 -15.12
N PRO A 665 49.90 7.13 -14.74
CA PRO A 665 50.30 5.75 -15.00
C PRO A 665 49.52 4.72 -14.18
N THR A 666 48.86 5.15 -13.11
CA THR A 666 48.06 4.31 -12.22
C THR A 666 46.61 4.77 -12.30
N THR A 667 45.66 3.85 -12.42
CA THR A 667 44.22 4.15 -12.40
C THR A 667 43.51 3.00 -11.71
N ALA A 668 42.40 3.28 -11.01
CA ALA A 668 41.59 2.25 -10.37
C ALA A 668 41.10 1.20 -11.37
N GLU A 669 41.05 -0.05 -10.93
CA GLU A 669 40.50 -1.20 -11.63
C GLU A 669 39.07 -1.51 -11.16
N LEU A 670 38.37 -2.44 -11.83
CA LEU A 670 36.98 -2.77 -11.48
C LEU A 670 36.82 -3.39 -10.08
N GLY A 671 37.83 -4.08 -9.56
CA GLY A 671 37.81 -4.66 -8.22
C GLY A 671 38.19 -3.67 -7.11
N ASP A 672 38.62 -2.45 -7.45
CA ASP A 672 38.97 -1.43 -6.47
C ASP A 672 37.71 -0.72 -5.97
N LEU A 673 37.78 -0.17 -4.76
CA LEU A 673 36.72 0.67 -4.22
C LEU A 673 36.60 1.94 -5.08
N ALA A 674 35.38 2.23 -5.53
CA ALA A 674 35.02 3.48 -6.16
C ALA A 674 34.69 4.54 -5.10
N TYR A 675 33.89 4.19 -4.09
CA TYR A 675 33.52 5.10 -3.02
C TYR A 675 33.08 4.40 -1.74
N VAL A 676 33.07 5.16 -0.65
CA VAL A 676 32.45 4.77 0.62
C VAL A 676 31.40 5.81 1.01
N LEU A 677 30.17 5.40 1.25
CA LEU A 677 29.10 6.27 1.74
C LEU A 677 28.64 5.84 3.14
N TYR A 678 28.61 6.77 4.09
CA TYR A 678 28.12 6.46 5.43
C TYR A 678 26.60 6.54 5.49
N THR A 679 25.99 5.48 6.02
CA THR A 679 24.56 5.42 6.36
C THR A 679 24.37 5.30 7.85
N SER A 680 23.16 5.65 8.33
CA SER A 680 22.79 5.46 9.74
C SER A 680 22.79 3.97 10.11
N GLY A 681 23.31 3.66 11.30
CA GLY A 681 23.42 2.29 11.80
C GLY A 681 22.43 1.99 12.92
N SER A 682 21.86 0.79 12.91
CA SER A 682 20.93 0.31 13.95
C SER A 682 21.58 0.14 15.33
N THR A 683 22.91 0.10 15.38
CA THR A 683 23.70 0.14 16.62
C THR A 683 23.93 1.56 17.15
N GLY A 684 23.39 2.58 16.48
CA GLY A 684 23.54 3.99 16.83
C GLY A 684 24.83 4.65 16.34
N GLN A 685 25.65 3.94 15.54
CA GLN A 685 26.88 4.47 14.93
C GLN A 685 26.82 4.38 13.40
N PRO A 686 27.19 5.44 12.66
CA PRO A 686 27.27 5.39 11.20
C PRO A 686 28.13 4.24 10.68
N LYS A 687 27.76 3.68 9.52
CA LYS A 687 28.47 2.57 8.86
C LYS A 687 28.81 2.93 7.42
N GLY A 688 30.07 2.78 7.03
CA GLY A 688 30.54 3.06 5.67
C GLY A 688 30.21 1.92 4.71
N VAL A 689 29.33 2.13 3.74
CA VAL A 689 29.04 1.17 2.67
C VAL A 689 30.13 1.26 1.60
N ALA A 690 30.89 0.19 1.41
CA ALA A 690 32.02 0.16 0.49
C ALA A 690 31.60 -0.38 -0.90
N ILE A 691 31.66 0.47 -1.92
CA ILE A 691 31.27 0.16 -3.29
C ILE A 691 32.48 0.10 -4.22
N GLU A 692 32.55 -0.95 -5.03
CA GLU A 692 33.58 -1.17 -6.04
C GLU A 692 33.23 -0.56 -7.40
N HIS A 693 34.25 -0.31 -8.22
CA HIS A 693 34.06 0.18 -9.58
C HIS A 693 33.23 -0.76 -10.45
N GLY A 694 33.38 -2.08 -10.28
CA GLY A 694 32.61 -3.09 -10.99
C GLY A 694 31.13 -3.06 -10.59
N GLN A 695 30.84 -2.96 -9.30
CA GLN A 695 29.46 -2.81 -8.77
C GLN A 695 28.80 -1.56 -9.32
N LEU A 696 29.53 -0.44 -9.29
CA LEU A 696 29.09 0.82 -9.89
C LEU A 696 28.84 0.68 -11.39
N LEU A 697 29.74 0.04 -12.13
CA LEU A 697 29.58 -0.16 -13.58
C LEU A 697 28.35 -1.00 -13.92
N HIS A 698 28.09 -2.08 -13.17
CA HIS A 698 26.86 -2.87 -13.30
C HIS A 698 25.61 -2.00 -13.12
N TYR A 699 25.61 -1.11 -12.12
CA TYR A 699 24.53 -0.15 -11.93
C TYR A 699 24.37 0.77 -13.15
N VAL A 700 25.42 1.48 -13.58
CA VAL A 700 25.26 2.50 -14.63
C VAL A 700 24.86 1.89 -15.98
N VAL A 701 25.40 0.71 -16.33
CA VAL A 701 25.00 -0.02 -17.55
C VAL A 701 23.52 -0.43 -17.47
N GLY A 702 23.07 -0.93 -16.32
CA GLY A 702 21.68 -1.33 -16.11
C GLY A 702 20.72 -0.14 -16.12
N SER A 703 21.03 0.88 -15.33
CA SER A 703 20.20 2.07 -15.17
C SER A 703 20.10 2.88 -16.46
N SER A 704 21.18 2.93 -17.27
CA SER A 704 21.17 3.67 -18.55
C SER A 704 20.10 3.17 -19.53
N ALA A 705 19.83 1.87 -19.53
CA ALA A 705 18.77 1.30 -20.34
C ALA A 705 17.39 1.40 -19.66
N ALA A 706 17.30 1.16 -18.35
CA ALA A 706 16.01 1.08 -17.64
C ALA A 706 15.35 2.46 -17.39
N LEU A 707 16.15 3.52 -17.30
CA LEU A 707 15.71 4.89 -17.01
C LEU A 707 15.81 5.82 -18.23
N ASP A 708 16.00 5.26 -19.44
CA ASP A 708 16.19 6.01 -20.68
C ASP A 708 17.32 7.08 -20.58
N LEU A 709 18.38 6.81 -19.79
CA LEU A 709 19.42 7.81 -19.48
C LEU A 709 20.21 8.24 -20.72
N ALA A 710 20.46 7.31 -21.65
CA ALA A 710 21.25 7.56 -22.86
C ALA A 710 20.57 8.54 -23.83
N ALA A 711 19.24 8.72 -23.72
CA ALA A 711 18.51 9.70 -24.53
C ALA A 711 18.63 11.13 -24.00
N SER A 712 19.06 11.29 -22.75
CA SER A 712 19.14 12.59 -22.06
C SER A 712 20.54 13.19 -22.23
N ARG A 713 20.63 14.44 -22.69
CA ARG A 713 21.90 15.12 -22.95
C ARG A 713 22.35 15.98 -21.77
N ARG A 714 21.44 16.39 -20.90
CA ARG A 714 21.71 17.30 -19.78
C ARG A 714 20.99 16.82 -18.51
N TRP A 715 21.78 16.36 -17.55
CA TRP A 715 21.31 15.82 -16.26
C TRP A 715 21.52 16.85 -15.16
N ALA A 716 20.50 17.09 -14.33
CA ALA A 716 20.70 17.91 -13.14
C ALA A 716 21.20 17.08 -11.95
N LEU A 717 22.24 17.57 -11.28
CA LEU A 717 22.63 17.12 -9.94
C LEU A 717 22.01 18.08 -8.91
N THR A 718 20.85 17.70 -8.37
CA THR A 718 20.10 18.48 -7.36
C THR A 718 20.36 18.01 -5.93
N SER A 719 20.84 16.78 -5.78
CA SER A 719 21.06 16.13 -4.49
C SER A 719 22.53 16.15 -4.08
N SER A 720 22.80 16.04 -2.79
CA SER A 720 24.15 15.79 -2.29
C SER A 720 24.71 14.46 -2.79
N VAL A 721 26.04 14.37 -2.88
CA VAL A 721 26.79 13.14 -3.19
C VAL A 721 27.14 12.32 -1.95
N VAL A 722 26.84 12.81 -0.74
CA VAL A 722 26.98 12.04 0.51
C VAL A 722 25.93 10.95 0.65
N ALA A 723 24.82 11.11 -0.06
CA ALA A 723 23.85 10.07 -0.32
C ALA A 723 23.95 9.64 -1.78
N ASP A 724 23.60 8.39 -2.06
CA ASP A 724 23.67 7.82 -3.39
C ASP A 724 22.53 8.24 -4.32
N LEU A 725 21.56 9.02 -3.83
CA LEU A 725 20.43 9.49 -4.62
C LEU A 725 20.90 10.25 -5.86
N GLY A 726 21.76 11.26 -5.70
CA GLY A 726 22.29 12.09 -6.80
C GLY A 726 23.23 11.34 -7.74
N ASN A 727 23.75 10.18 -7.33
CA ASN A 727 24.74 9.43 -8.09
C ASN A 727 24.20 8.87 -9.41
N THR A 728 22.88 8.68 -9.55
CA THR A 728 22.27 8.33 -10.84
C THR A 728 22.53 9.40 -11.90
N ALA A 729 22.37 10.68 -11.54
CA ALA A 729 22.62 11.80 -12.45
C ALA A 729 24.11 11.95 -12.73
N LEU A 730 24.93 11.95 -11.68
CA LEU A 730 26.39 12.07 -11.78
C LEU A 730 27.00 11.01 -12.69
N PHE A 731 26.78 9.73 -12.38
CA PHE A 731 27.41 8.63 -13.11
C PHE A 731 26.72 8.34 -14.43
N GLY A 732 25.39 8.49 -14.49
CA GLY A 732 24.65 8.39 -15.75
C GLY A 732 25.14 9.40 -16.78
N ALA A 733 25.40 10.65 -16.37
CA ALA A 733 25.88 11.67 -17.29
C ALA A 733 27.31 11.38 -17.79
N LEU A 734 28.25 11.14 -16.86
CA LEU A 734 29.66 10.93 -17.19
C LEU A 734 29.90 9.65 -18.01
N PHE A 735 29.12 8.60 -17.76
CA PHE A 735 29.20 7.35 -18.52
C PHE A 735 28.65 7.51 -19.94
N ASN A 736 27.51 8.17 -20.12
CA ASN A 736 26.84 8.31 -21.42
C ASN A 736 27.35 9.48 -22.28
N GLY A 737 28.36 10.24 -21.84
CA GLY A 737 28.88 11.37 -22.61
C GLY A 737 27.96 12.60 -22.59
N ALA A 738 27.08 12.71 -21.58
CA ALA A 738 26.16 13.82 -21.40
C ALA A 738 26.80 14.97 -20.58
N CYS A 739 26.10 16.09 -20.48
CA CYS A 739 26.49 17.19 -19.59
C CYS A 739 25.82 17.02 -18.21
N LEU A 740 26.62 17.06 -17.15
CA LEU A 740 26.15 17.15 -15.77
C LEU A 740 26.03 18.63 -15.36
N VAL A 741 24.81 19.09 -15.10
CA VAL A 741 24.53 20.45 -14.65
C VAL A 741 24.29 20.42 -13.14
N ILE A 742 25.18 21.06 -12.39
CA ILE A 742 25.10 21.12 -10.92
C ILE A 742 24.16 22.27 -10.54
N ALA A 743 23.10 21.95 -9.80
CA ALA A 743 22.15 22.93 -9.32
C ALA A 743 22.72 23.69 -8.11
N ASP A 744 22.54 25.00 -8.10
CA ASP A 744 22.90 25.83 -6.95
C ASP A 744 21.89 25.62 -5.82
N GLU A 745 22.21 26.11 -4.62
CA GLU A 745 21.35 25.91 -3.45
C GLU A 745 19.94 26.51 -3.65
N ALA A 746 19.86 27.70 -4.24
CA ALA A 746 18.59 28.35 -4.58
C ALA A 746 17.73 27.51 -5.54
N ASP A 747 18.35 26.92 -6.58
CA ASP A 747 17.66 26.06 -7.57
C ASP A 747 17.06 24.80 -6.93
N THR A 748 17.54 24.42 -5.75
CA THR A 748 17.08 23.23 -5.02
C THR A 748 16.08 23.53 -3.91
N HIS A 749 15.80 24.80 -3.59
CA HIS A 749 14.87 25.14 -2.50
C HIS A 749 13.78 26.13 -2.92
N ASP A 750 13.95 26.85 -4.02
CA ASP A 750 13.00 27.84 -4.52
C ASP A 750 12.34 27.34 -5.81
N ALA A 751 11.00 27.31 -5.84
CA ALA A 751 10.23 26.78 -6.96
C ALA A 751 10.44 27.59 -8.27
N ASP A 752 10.53 28.92 -8.18
CA ASP A 752 10.75 29.79 -9.33
C ASP A 752 12.19 29.65 -9.86
N ALA A 753 13.18 29.50 -8.98
CA ALA A 753 14.57 29.22 -9.33
C ALA A 753 14.68 27.86 -10.01
N PHE A 754 14.08 26.82 -9.45
CA PHE A 754 14.05 25.49 -10.06
C PHE A 754 13.44 25.53 -11.47
N ALA A 755 12.31 26.23 -11.65
CA ALA A 755 11.68 26.39 -12.96
C ALA A 755 12.61 27.08 -13.98
N ARG A 756 13.24 28.20 -13.58
CA ARG A 756 14.22 28.91 -14.42
C ARG A 756 15.45 28.07 -14.70
N PHE A 757 15.89 27.26 -13.75
CA PHE A 757 17.01 26.35 -13.89
C PHE A 757 16.70 25.27 -14.94
N VAL A 758 15.55 24.59 -14.81
CA VAL A 758 15.13 23.56 -15.76
C VAL A 758 14.97 24.10 -17.17
N GLU A 759 14.24 25.22 -17.34
CA GLU A 759 14.00 25.81 -18.66
C GLU A 759 15.24 26.49 -19.24
N GLY A 760 15.89 27.36 -18.46
CA GLY A 760 17.01 28.19 -18.89
C GLY A 760 18.29 27.41 -19.14
N ARG A 761 18.49 26.27 -18.46
CA ARG A 761 19.65 25.38 -18.67
C ARG A 761 19.30 24.16 -19.54
N GLY A 762 18.06 24.03 -20.01
CA GLY A 762 17.60 22.94 -20.87
C GLY A 762 17.83 21.57 -20.25
N ILE A 763 17.34 21.36 -19.02
CA ILE A 763 17.51 20.10 -18.30
C ILE A 763 16.58 19.03 -18.87
N ASP A 764 17.15 17.91 -19.31
CA ASP A 764 16.39 16.79 -19.90
C ASP A 764 15.87 15.84 -18.83
N ALA A 765 16.68 15.64 -17.78
CA ALA A 765 16.41 14.64 -16.78
C ALA A 765 16.90 15.03 -15.38
N VAL A 766 16.08 14.67 -14.39
CA VAL A 766 16.36 14.91 -12.97
C VAL A 766 15.99 13.67 -12.17
N LYS A 767 16.86 13.27 -11.24
CA LYS A 767 16.49 12.36 -10.15
C LYS A 767 16.24 13.16 -8.88
N ILE A 768 15.09 12.97 -8.26
CA ILE A 768 14.64 13.77 -7.13
C ILE A 768 13.75 12.95 -6.18
N VAL A 769 13.75 13.32 -4.91
CA VAL A 769 12.86 12.74 -3.91
C VAL A 769 11.43 13.24 -4.15
N PRO A 770 10.38 12.39 -4.06
CA PRO A 770 8.98 12.81 -4.20
C PRO A 770 8.59 14.06 -3.39
N SER A 771 8.84 14.07 -2.08
CA SER A 771 8.55 15.19 -1.18
C SER A 771 9.30 16.47 -1.56
N HIS A 772 10.54 16.32 -2.02
CA HIS A 772 11.34 17.44 -2.50
C HIS A 772 10.77 18.01 -3.81
N LEU A 773 10.37 17.16 -4.74
CA LEU A 773 9.72 17.60 -5.96
C LEU A 773 8.40 18.32 -5.65
N GLU A 774 7.59 17.78 -4.74
CA GLU A 774 6.32 18.39 -4.35
C GLU A 774 6.50 19.80 -3.78
N ALA A 775 7.57 20.02 -3.01
CA ALA A 775 7.96 21.33 -2.50
C ALA A 775 8.33 22.34 -3.61
N LEU A 776 8.89 21.85 -4.73
CA LEU A 776 9.32 22.68 -5.87
C LEU A 776 8.21 22.88 -6.91
N LEU A 777 7.08 22.19 -6.77
CA LEU A 777 5.88 22.41 -7.57
C LEU A 777 5.00 23.45 -6.85
N ASP A 778 5.03 24.72 -7.26
CA ASP A 778 4.07 25.77 -6.84
C ASP A 778 3.17 26.20 -8.02
N ALA A 779 2.12 27.00 -7.76
CA ALA A 779 0.96 27.25 -8.64
C ALA A 779 1.22 27.91 -10.02
N ARG A 780 2.47 28.25 -10.35
CA ARG A 780 2.87 28.75 -11.68
C ARG A 780 3.58 27.63 -12.43
N ALA A 781 2.86 27.00 -13.37
CA ALA A 781 3.27 25.78 -14.09
C ALA A 781 4.75 25.79 -14.55
N PRO A 782 5.66 25.08 -13.86
CA PRO A 782 7.03 24.94 -14.33
C PRO A 782 7.06 23.98 -15.52
N ARG A 783 7.89 24.26 -16.54
CA ARG A 783 8.31 23.22 -17.49
C ARG A 783 9.09 22.18 -16.71
N LEU A 784 8.53 20.98 -16.58
CA LEU A 784 9.22 19.84 -15.99
C LEU A 784 10.15 19.18 -17.03
N PRO A 785 11.24 18.55 -16.58
CA PRO A 785 12.11 17.80 -17.48
C PRO A 785 11.34 16.66 -18.14
N ARG A 786 11.82 16.22 -19.31
CA ARG A 786 11.22 15.09 -20.04
C ARG A 786 11.25 13.81 -19.20
N THR A 787 12.32 13.59 -18.43
CA THR A 787 12.49 12.39 -17.61
C THR A 787 12.62 12.77 -16.14
N LEU A 788 11.69 12.29 -15.32
CA LEU A 788 11.74 12.38 -13.86
C LEU A 788 12.00 10.99 -13.27
N VAL A 789 13.09 10.86 -12.53
CA VAL A 789 13.38 9.65 -11.75
C VAL A 789 13.07 9.95 -10.29
N LEU A 790 11.99 9.38 -9.78
CA LEU A 790 11.60 9.47 -8.38
C LEU A 790 12.23 8.34 -7.60
N GLY A 791 12.85 8.65 -6.46
CA GLY A 791 13.45 7.63 -5.60
C GLY A 791 13.81 8.16 -4.22
N GLY A 792 14.16 7.24 -3.33
CA GLY A 792 14.45 7.57 -1.93
C GLY A 792 13.21 7.61 -1.03
N GLU A 793 11.99 7.75 -1.56
CA GLU A 793 10.74 7.65 -0.80
C GLU A 793 9.64 7.02 -1.67
N ALA A 794 8.55 6.60 -1.04
CA ALA A 794 7.35 6.23 -1.78
C ALA A 794 6.76 7.49 -2.42
N ALA A 795 6.45 7.43 -3.72
CA ALA A 795 5.85 8.56 -4.42
C ALA A 795 4.32 8.52 -4.27
N PRO A 796 3.70 9.59 -3.72
CA PRO A 796 2.25 9.65 -3.61
C PRO A 796 1.58 9.75 -4.98
N ARG A 797 0.44 9.10 -5.14
CA ARG A 797 -0.41 9.18 -6.35
C ARG A 797 -0.77 10.62 -6.72
N ALA A 798 -1.15 11.43 -5.74
CA ALA A 798 -1.53 12.83 -5.94
C ALA A 798 -0.40 13.64 -6.60
N LEU A 799 0.86 13.34 -6.26
CA LEU A 799 2.02 13.96 -6.89
C LEU A 799 2.14 13.55 -8.37
N ILE A 800 1.96 12.26 -8.70
CA ILE A 800 1.98 11.77 -10.08
C ILE A 800 0.91 12.44 -10.94
N GLU A 801 -0.33 12.50 -10.43
CA GLU A 801 -1.44 13.16 -11.11
C GLU A 801 -1.19 14.66 -11.30
N ARG A 802 -0.60 15.32 -10.29
CA ARG A 802 -0.18 16.71 -10.39
C ARG A 802 0.88 16.92 -11.47
N ILE A 803 1.89 16.04 -11.54
CA ILE A 803 2.93 16.10 -12.57
C ILE A 803 2.31 15.98 -13.96
N TRP A 804 1.45 15.00 -14.23
CA TRP A 804 0.85 14.84 -15.56
C TRP A 804 -0.15 15.93 -15.94
N ARG A 805 -0.83 16.56 -14.96
CA ARG A 805 -1.63 17.76 -15.22
C ARG A 805 -0.76 18.93 -15.66
N LEU A 806 0.44 19.07 -15.09
CA LEU A 806 1.37 20.16 -15.41
C LEU A 806 2.20 19.88 -16.67
N ALA A 807 2.63 18.63 -16.87
CA ALA A 807 3.51 18.19 -17.94
C ALA A 807 3.13 16.76 -18.38
N PRO A 808 2.15 16.60 -19.30
CA PRO A 808 1.64 15.29 -19.71
C PRO A 808 2.67 14.43 -20.45
N ASP A 809 3.67 15.05 -21.07
CA ASP A 809 4.73 14.37 -21.83
C ASP A 809 5.90 13.91 -20.95
N THR A 810 5.90 14.25 -19.66
CA THR A 810 6.97 13.83 -18.74
C THR A 810 6.88 12.34 -18.45
N VAL A 811 7.98 11.64 -18.72
CA VAL A 811 8.18 10.24 -18.38
C VAL A 811 8.63 10.16 -16.93
N ILE A 812 7.86 9.44 -16.11
CA ILE A 812 8.14 9.26 -14.68
C ILE A 812 8.62 7.82 -14.45
N HIS A 813 9.76 7.68 -13.78
CA HIS A 813 10.29 6.41 -13.31
C HIS A 813 10.29 6.39 -11.79
N ASN A 814 9.63 5.41 -11.19
CA ASN A 814 9.81 5.05 -9.78
C ASN A 814 11.05 4.14 -9.68
N HIS A 815 12.02 4.52 -8.86
CA HIS A 815 13.32 3.85 -8.77
C HIS A 815 13.67 3.55 -7.32
N TYR A 816 14.01 2.30 -7.06
CA TYR A 816 14.28 1.79 -5.73
C TYR A 816 15.58 1.00 -5.65
N GLY A 817 16.32 1.27 -4.59
CA GLY A 817 17.19 0.31 -3.94
C GLY A 817 17.92 0.96 -2.76
N PRO A 818 18.45 0.14 -1.85
CA PRO A 818 19.31 0.58 -0.77
C PRO A 818 20.74 0.86 -1.26
N THR A 819 21.50 1.59 -0.45
CA THR A 819 22.92 1.90 -0.72
C THR A 819 23.78 0.67 -0.82
N GLU A 820 23.46 -0.39 -0.07
CA GLU A 820 24.17 -1.67 -0.13
C GLU A 820 24.01 -2.44 -1.46
N THR A 821 23.12 -2.00 -2.35
CA THR A 821 22.96 -2.57 -3.70
C THR A 821 23.34 -1.59 -4.81
N THR A 822 24.16 -0.58 -4.47
CA THR A 822 24.64 0.44 -5.40
C THR A 822 23.49 1.26 -6.00
N ILE A 823 23.01 2.27 -5.27
CA ILE A 823 22.06 3.32 -5.71
C ILE A 823 20.62 2.81 -5.95
N GLY A 824 20.42 1.80 -6.79
CA GLY A 824 19.10 1.25 -7.06
C GLY A 824 19.12 0.08 -8.04
N VAL A 825 18.12 -0.79 -7.91
CA VAL A 825 18.08 -2.08 -8.63
C VAL A 825 16.70 -2.43 -9.17
N LEU A 826 15.64 -1.74 -8.71
CA LEU A 826 14.29 -1.89 -9.20
C LEU A 826 13.79 -0.60 -9.82
N VAL A 827 13.09 -0.73 -10.94
CA VAL A 827 12.51 0.38 -11.70
C VAL A 827 11.06 0.06 -12.02
N HIS A 828 10.24 1.10 -12.09
CA HIS A 828 8.95 1.04 -12.74
C HIS A 828 8.71 2.33 -13.50
N ARG A 829 8.47 2.21 -14.81
CA ARG A 829 8.01 3.33 -15.64
C ARG A 829 6.52 3.51 -15.39
N VAL A 830 6.15 4.60 -14.73
CA VAL A 830 4.79 4.88 -14.29
C VAL A 830 3.88 5.09 -15.50
N ARG A 831 2.72 4.44 -15.51
CA ARG A 831 1.71 4.47 -16.58
C ARG A 831 0.42 5.12 -16.07
N ALA A 832 -0.41 5.62 -16.98
CA ALA A 832 -1.69 6.24 -16.63
C ALA A 832 -2.60 5.33 -15.78
N THR A 833 -2.54 4.01 -16.00
CA THR A 833 -3.25 3.01 -15.20
C THR A 833 -2.78 2.96 -13.74
N ASP A 834 -1.50 3.28 -13.49
CA ASP A 834 -0.97 3.34 -12.13
C ASP A 834 -1.52 4.55 -11.39
N ALA A 835 -1.90 5.63 -12.09
CA ALA A 835 -2.65 6.77 -11.54
C ALA A 835 -4.14 6.51 -11.32
N GLN A 836 -4.63 5.26 -11.45
CA GLN A 836 -6.02 4.89 -11.09
C GLN A 836 -6.18 3.82 -9.97
N GLY A 837 -5.12 3.32 -9.30
CA GLY A 837 -5.14 2.17 -8.32
C GLY A 837 -4.60 2.40 -6.88
N ALA A 838 -3.91 1.42 -6.27
CA ALA A 838 -3.39 1.40 -4.87
C ALA A 838 -2.45 2.56 -4.47
N ASP A 839 -2.31 2.82 -3.16
CA ASP A 839 -1.54 3.95 -2.60
C ASP A 839 -0.03 3.95 -2.96
N ALA A 840 0.58 2.77 -3.16
CA ALA A 840 2.01 2.64 -3.49
C ALA A 840 2.25 2.20 -4.94
N LEU A 841 3.16 2.89 -5.63
CA LEU A 841 3.57 2.54 -6.99
C LEU A 841 4.31 1.19 -7.04
N PRO A 842 4.02 0.33 -8.02
CA PRO A 842 4.69 -0.95 -8.15
C PRO A 842 6.15 -0.80 -8.61
N LEU A 843 6.92 -1.88 -8.48
CA LEU A 843 8.29 -2.06 -8.96
C LEU A 843 8.32 -3.34 -9.81
N THR A 844 8.32 -3.17 -11.13
CA THR A 844 8.06 -4.27 -12.08
C THR A 844 9.28 -4.69 -12.88
N GLN A 845 10.28 -3.81 -13.01
CA GLN A 845 11.50 -4.06 -13.77
C GLN A 845 12.68 -4.20 -12.82
N VAL A 846 13.50 -5.22 -13.07
CA VAL A 846 14.74 -5.49 -12.34
C VAL A 846 15.92 -5.10 -13.21
N LEU A 847 16.92 -4.39 -12.67
CA LEU A 847 18.12 -4.06 -13.43
C LEU A 847 18.90 -5.34 -13.80
N PRO A 848 19.60 -5.36 -14.95
CA PRO A 848 20.38 -6.51 -15.40
C PRO A 848 21.32 -7.07 -14.33
N ASN A 849 21.46 -8.40 -14.31
CA ASN A 849 22.28 -9.17 -13.37
C ASN A 849 21.83 -9.12 -11.90
N THR A 850 20.76 -8.39 -11.54
CA THR A 850 20.22 -8.37 -10.18
C THR A 850 19.31 -9.57 -9.92
N ARG A 851 19.43 -10.16 -8.73
CA ARG A 851 18.47 -11.13 -8.18
C ARG A 851 17.59 -10.46 -7.13
N VAL A 852 16.30 -10.80 -7.12
CA VAL A 852 15.32 -10.22 -6.19
C VAL A 852 14.49 -11.37 -5.63
N HIS A 853 14.39 -11.44 -4.32
CA HIS A 853 13.57 -12.42 -3.63
C HIS A 853 12.74 -11.72 -2.56
N VAL A 854 11.49 -12.15 -2.40
CA VAL A 854 10.65 -11.77 -1.28
C VAL A 854 10.45 -13.02 -0.43
N LEU A 855 10.96 -13.00 0.79
CA LEU A 855 11.10 -14.19 1.63
C LEU A 855 10.41 -14.03 2.98
N ASP A 856 9.95 -15.16 3.53
CA ASP A 856 9.52 -15.28 4.92
C ASP A 856 10.72 -15.33 5.88
N ASP A 857 10.45 -15.36 7.18
CA ASP A 857 11.50 -15.42 8.22
C ASP A 857 12.31 -16.73 8.20
N ALA A 858 11.83 -17.76 7.49
CA ALA A 858 12.52 -19.02 7.28
C ALA A 858 13.28 -19.07 5.94
N MET A 859 13.48 -17.92 5.28
CA MET A 859 14.15 -17.78 3.98
C MET A 859 13.48 -18.53 2.82
N ARG A 860 12.16 -18.73 2.89
CA ARG A 860 11.36 -19.36 1.82
C ARG A 860 10.64 -18.30 1.00
N LEU A 861 10.39 -18.60 -0.27
CA LEU A 861 9.61 -17.72 -1.15
C LEU A 861 8.20 -17.53 -0.59
N VAL A 862 7.76 -16.27 -0.49
CA VAL A 862 6.35 -16.00 -0.21
C VAL A 862 5.53 -16.17 -1.49
N PRO A 863 4.29 -16.69 -1.42
CA PRO A 863 3.41 -16.81 -2.58
C PRO A 863 3.05 -15.44 -3.15
N ALA A 864 2.71 -15.39 -4.44
CA ALA A 864 2.23 -14.17 -5.06
C ALA A 864 0.98 -13.65 -4.33
N GLY A 865 0.96 -12.36 -4.02
CA GLY A 865 -0.08 -11.71 -3.20
C GLY A 865 0.24 -11.65 -1.70
N ALA A 866 1.18 -12.46 -1.19
CA ALA A 866 1.62 -12.36 0.20
C ALA A 866 2.69 -11.28 0.40
N GLN A 867 2.89 -10.90 1.67
CA GLN A 867 3.93 -9.98 2.10
C GLN A 867 5.14 -10.76 2.63
N GLY A 868 6.33 -10.23 2.38
CA GLY A 868 7.58 -10.74 2.94
C GLY A 868 8.69 -9.71 2.89
N GLN A 869 9.86 -10.05 3.43
CA GLN A 869 11.03 -9.17 3.41
C GLN A 869 11.74 -9.23 2.06
N VAL A 870 12.22 -8.09 1.56
CA VAL A 870 12.94 -8.00 0.29
C VAL A 870 14.42 -8.33 0.49
N TYR A 871 14.92 -9.25 -0.32
CA TYR A 871 16.32 -9.65 -0.41
C TYR A 871 16.84 -9.40 -1.82
N LEU A 872 18.06 -8.86 -1.90
CA LEU A 872 18.66 -8.43 -3.17
C LEU A 872 20.04 -9.05 -3.35
N GLY A 873 20.32 -9.57 -4.54
CA GLY A 873 21.60 -10.20 -4.86
C GLY A 873 22.13 -9.82 -6.24
N GLY A 874 23.31 -10.34 -6.56
CA GLY A 874 24.00 -10.10 -7.82
C GLY A 874 25.19 -9.15 -7.69
N PRO A 875 25.85 -8.80 -8.81
CA PRO A 875 27.12 -8.08 -8.81
C PRO A 875 27.01 -6.59 -8.46
N GLN A 876 25.80 -6.07 -8.23
CA GLN A 876 25.56 -4.71 -7.73
C GLN A 876 25.62 -4.65 -6.19
N LEU A 877 25.65 -5.81 -5.52
CA LEU A 877 25.80 -5.90 -4.08
C LEU A 877 27.15 -5.33 -3.64
N CYS A 878 27.16 -4.48 -2.60
CA CYS A 878 28.36 -3.86 -2.09
C CYS A 878 29.38 -4.90 -1.59
N ARG A 879 30.64 -4.48 -1.41
CA ARG A 879 31.66 -5.34 -0.80
C ARG A 879 31.24 -5.75 0.62
N GLY A 880 30.75 -4.77 1.38
CA GLY A 880 30.29 -4.87 2.76
C GLY A 880 30.38 -3.52 3.47
N TYR A 881 30.34 -3.53 4.79
CA TYR A 881 30.61 -2.33 5.60
C TYR A 881 32.11 -2.20 5.90
N LEU A 882 32.63 -0.98 5.79
CA LEU A 882 34.05 -0.69 5.98
C LEU A 882 34.52 -1.14 7.37
N GLY A 883 35.48 -2.07 7.40
CA GLY A 883 36.08 -2.57 8.63
C GLY A 883 35.14 -3.35 9.56
N ARG A 884 33.97 -3.80 9.08
CA ARG A 884 32.95 -4.48 9.91
C ARG A 884 32.39 -5.72 9.20
N GLU A 885 32.31 -6.84 9.93
CA GLU A 885 31.53 -8.00 9.49
C GLU A 885 30.05 -7.77 9.79
N ALA A 886 29.17 -8.24 8.90
CA ALA A 886 27.71 -8.11 9.05
C ALA A 886 26.98 -9.33 8.47
N PRO A 887 27.17 -10.52 9.06
CA PRO A 887 26.55 -11.77 8.57
C PRO A 887 25.01 -11.71 8.59
N ASP A 888 24.42 -10.90 9.48
CA ASP A 888 22.97 -10.72 9.55
C ASP A 888 22.40 -9.83 8.43
N ALA A 889 23.25 -8.98 7.82
CA ALA A 889 22.88 -8.11 6.71
C ALA A 889 23.14 -8.76 5.36
N PHE A 890 24.23 -9.53 5.24
CA PHE A 890 24.65 -10.23 4.03
C PHE A 890 24.60 -11.74 4.28
N VAL A 891 23.47 -12.34 3.94
CA VAL A 891 23.18 -13.77 4.17
C VAL A 891 23.49 -14.60 2.94
N ASP A 892 23.63 -15.92 3.10
CA ASP A 892 23.79 -16.83 1.97
C ASP A 892 22.51 -16.90 1.12
N ASP A 893 22.66 -16.97 -0.20
CA ASP A 893 21.54 -17.16 -1.14
C ASP A 893 21.09 -18.64 -1.14
N PRO A 894 19.91 -18.98 -0.58
CA PRO A 894 19.46 -20.38 -0.52
C PRO A 894 19.13 -20.95 -1.91
N PHE A 895 19.03 -20.10 -2.94
CA PHE A 895 18.72 -20.51 -4.31
C PHE A 895 19.95 -20.50 -5.22
N GLN A 896 21.07 -19.90 -4.80
CA GLN A 896 22.36 -19.92 -5.51
C GLN A 896 23.54 -20.14 -4.55
N PRO A 897 23.99 -21.39 -4.38
CA PRO A 897 25.10 -21.71 -3.48
C PRO A 897 26.37 -20.90 -3.77
N GLY A 898 26.97 -20.31 -2.72
CA GLY A 898 28.19 -19.50 -2.80
C GLY A 898 27.96 -18.02 -3.12
N GLU A 899 26.73 -17.63 -3.41
CA GLU A 899 26.33 -16.24 -3.60
C GLU A 899 25.71 -15.66 -2.32
N ARG A 900 25.70 -14.33 -2.20
CA ARG A 900 25.13 -13.60 -1.06
C ARG A 900 23.88 -12.82 -1.46
N LEU A 901 22.98 -12.64 -0.50
CA LEU A 901 21.84 -11.73 -0.53
C LEU A 901 22.00 -10.64 0.54
N TYR A 902 21.62 -9.41 0.20
CA TYR A 902 21.41 -8.35 1.18
C TYR A 902 19.99 -8.36 1.70
N ARG A 903 19.84 -8.45 3.02
CA ARG A 903 18.58 -8.27 3.74
C ARG A 903 18.28 -6.78 3.89
N THR A 904 17.31 -6.28 3.12
CA THR A 904 17.02 -4.83 3.06
C THR A 904 16.34 -4.28 4.33
N GLY A 905 15.56 -5.13 5.01
CA GLY A 905 14.61 -4.74 6.05
C GLY A 905 13.32 -4.11 5.51
N ASP A 906 13.17 -3.98 4.19
CA ASP A 906 11.95 -3.52 3.54
C ASP A 906 10.97 -4.69 3.38
N VAL A 907 9.68 -4.43 3.62
CA VAL A 907 8.58 -5.38 3.45
C VAL A 907 7.86 -5.06 2.16
N ALA A 908 7.65 -6.07 1.33
CA ALA A 908 6.96 -5.93 0.06
C ALA A 908 5.90 -7.00 -0.14
N GLN A 909 4.88 -6.65 -0.91
CA GLN A 909 3.91 -7.60 -1.45
C GLN A 909 4.35 -8.02 -2.85
N VAL A 910 4.38 -9.33 -3.11
CA VAL A 910 4.65 -9.87 -4.44
C VAL A 910 3.43 -9.66 -5.32
N LEU A 911 3.63 -9.11 -6.52
CA LEU A 911 2.56 -8.92 -7.48
C LEU A 911 2.34 -10.18 -8.30
N ALA A 912 1.07 -10.45 -8.58
CA ALA A 912 0.64 -11.64 -9.27
C ALA A 912 1.14 -11.63 -10.74
N GLU A 913 1.21 -10.45 -11.35
CA GLU A 913 1.70 -10.23 -12.73
C GLU A 913 3.23 -10.15 -12.83
N GLY A 914 3.95 -10.37 -11.73
CA GLY A 914 5.38 -10.12 -11.59
C GLY A 914 5.67 -8.70 -11.12
N GLY A 915 6.75 -8.53 -10.36
CA GLY A 915 7.02 -7.29 -9.64
C GLY A 915 6.70 -7.38 -8.15
N LEU A 916 6.92 -6.26 -7.46
CA LEU A 916 6.52 -6.09 -6.06
C LEU A 916 5.97 -4.69 -5.79
N ARG A 917 5.28 -4.53 -4.66
CA ARG A 917 4.96 -3.23 -4.06
C ARG A 917 5.59 -3.14 -2.70
N LEU A 918 6.27 -2.04 -2.41
CA LEU A 918 6.78 -1.78 -1.07
C LEU A 918 5.61 -1.39 -0.17
N ILE A 919 5.53 -2.05 0.98
CA ILE A 919 4.49 -1.83 1.99
C ILE A 919 5.03 -0.97 3.13
N GLY A 920 6.28 -1.22 3.52
CA GLY A 920 6.92 -0.52 4.64
C GLY A 920 8.21 -1.20 5.03
N ARG A 921 8.55 -1.15 6.33
CA ARG A 921 9.76 -1.74 6.88
C ARG A 921 9.44 -2.70 8.01
N ALA A 922 10.26 -3.74 8.14
CA ALA A 922 10.22 -4.68 9.26
C ALA A 922 10.91 -4.12 10.52
N ASP A 923 11.76 -3.10 10.34
CA ASP A 923 12.45 -2.37 11.40
C ASP A 923 11.89 -0.94 11.56
N HIS A 924 12.47 -0.16 12.48
CA HIS A 924 12.05 1.21 12.78
C HIS A 924 12.74 2.27 11.91
N GLN A 925 13.54 1.87 10.93
CA GLN A 925 14.24 2.84 10.08
C GLN A 925 13.23 3.59 9.22
N VAL A 926 13.51 4.87 8.95
CA VAL A 926 12.65 5.72 8.14
C VAL A 926 13.43 6.42 7.04
N LYS A 927 12.74 6.78 5.97
CA LYS A 927 13.29 7.63 4.92
C LYS A 927 12.73 9.03 5.11
N LEU A 928 13.61 9.98 5.41
CA LEU A 928 13.26 11.38 5.67
C LEU A 928 13.98 12.27 4.68
N ARG A 929 13.22 12.92 3.79
CA ARG A 929 13.75 13.82 2.76
C ARG A 929 14.80 13.11 1.88
N GLY A 930 14.57 11.83 1.60
CA GLY A 930 15.49 10.95 0.86
C GLY A 930 16.70 10.42 1.63
N PHE A 931 16.88 10.77 2.91
CA PHE A 931 17.93 10.22 3.76
C PHE A 931 17.42 9.00 4.54
N ARG A 932 18.24 7.95 4.63
CA ARG A 932 17.96 6.79 5.49
C ARG A 932 18.34 7.17 6.93
N VAL A 933 17.34 7.31 7.78
CA VAL A 933 17.51 7.69 9.19
C VAL A 933 17.11 6.52 10.08
N ASP A 934 18.01 6.17 10.99
CA ASP A 934 17.75 5.21 12.05
C ASP A 934 17.45 5.96 13.35
N PRO A 935 16.24 5.82 13.92
CA PRO A 935 15.91 6.40 15.22
C PRO A 935 16.93 6.04 16.31
N ALA A 936 17.57 4.87 16.25
CA ALA A 936 18.57 4.45 17.23
C ALA A 936 19.83 5.33 17.22
N GLU A 937 20.23 5.93 16.10
CA GLU A 937 21.35 6.89 16.04
C GLU A 937 21.00 8.19 16.77
N VAL A 938 19.75 8.63 16.65
CA VAL A 938 19.25 9.81 17.36
C VAL A 938 19.08 9.51 18.86
N GLU A 939 18.54 8.33 19.21
CA GLU A 939 18.45 7.84 20.60
C GLU A 939 19.83 7.77 21.25
N SER A 940 20.84 7.24 20.54
CA SER A 940 22.23 7.17 21.01
C SER A 940 22.83 8.55 21.26
N ALA A 941 22.64 9.49 20.33
CA ALA A 941 23.10 10.87 20.51
C ALA A 941 22.43 11.54 21.72
N LEU A 942 21.11 11.38 21.89
CA LEU A 942 20.37 11.88 23.04
C LEU A 942 20.92 11.33 24.37
N LEU A 943 21.28 10.05 24.42
CA LEU A 943 21.86 9.42 25.62
C LEU A 943 23.27 9.92 25.97
N THR A 944 23.96 10.63 25.06
CA THR A 944 25.24 11.30 25.37
C THR A 944 25.06 12.66 26.04
N LEU A 945 23.86 13.23 26.01
CA LEU A 945 23.58 14.56 26.56
C LEU A 945 23.40 14.51 28.08
N PRO A 946 23.91 15.51 28.83
CA PRO A 946 23.70 15.60 30.28
C PRO A 946 22.22 15.63 30.63
N GLY A 947 21.81 14.88 31.66
CA GLY A 947 20.44 14.88 32.16
C GLY A 947 19.49 13.90 31.46
N VAL A 948 19.84 13.30 30.32
CA VAL A 948 18.99 12.31 29.62
C VAL A 948 19.25 10.89 30.16
N ARG A 949 18.26 10.28 30.80
CA ARG A 949 18.31 8.91 31.35
C ARG A 949 17.89 7.85 30.34
N GLN A 950 16.84 8.11 29.57
CA GLN A 950 16.34 7.22 28.51
C GLN A 950 15.83 8.06 27.34
N ALA A 951 15.96 7.54 26.11
CA ALA A 951 15.43 8.17 24.91
C ALA A 951 14.77 7.14 23.99
N VAL A 952 13.66 7.53 23.37
CA VAL A 952 12.96 6.78 22.32
C VAL A 952 12.57 7.77 21.23
N VAL A 953 12.95 7.51 19.99
CA VAL A 953 12.62 8.38 18.86
C VAL A 953 11.55 7.71 18.01
N LEU A 954 10.49 8.47 17.74
CA LEU A 954 9.32 8.06 16.97
C LEU A 954 9.27 8.85 15.66
N ALA A 955 8.90 8.18 14.58
CA ALA A 955 8.59 8.83 13.31
C ALA A 955 7.07 8.82 13.11
N GLY A 956 6.49 9.95 12.75
CA GLY A 956 5.05 10.09 12.53
C GLY A 956 4.73 11.17 11.50
N GLU A 957 3.47 11.26 11.08
CA GLU A 957 3.01 12.35 10.22
C GLU A 957 2.99 13.67 11.01
N GLY A 958 3.72 14.66 10.50
CA GLY A 958 3.67 16.04 11.00
C GLY A 958 2.39 16.75 10.54
N ALA A 959 2.09 17.91 11.14
CA ALA A 959 0.87 18.68 10.87
C ALA A 959 0.72 19.12 9.39
N GLY A 960 1.81 19.14 8.63
CA GLY A 960 1.86 19.47 7.20
C GLY A 960 1.88 18.28 6.24
N GLY A 961 1.67 17.03 6.72
CA GLY A 961 1.58 15.83 5.89
C GLY A 961 2.90 15.14 5.51
N GLY A 962 4.04 15.61 6.01
CA GLY A 962 5.35 14.95 5.87
C GLY A 962 5.74 14.13 7.11
N THR A 963 6.58 13.09 6.95
CA THR A 963 7.11 12.35 8.10
C THR A 963 8.12 13.18 8.90
N GLU A 964 7.98 13.21 10.22
CA GLU A 964 8.84 13.95 11.16
C GLU A 964 9.27 13.07 12.34
N LEU A 965 10.37 13.44 12.99
CA LEU A 965 10.88 12.76 14.19
C LEU A 965 10.43 13.47 15.47
N THR A 966 9.92 12.71 16.42
CA THR A 966 9.62 13.13 17.79
C THR A 966 10.49 12.35 18.76
N ALA A 967 11.33 13.03 19.53
CA ALA A 967 12.13 12.42 20.58
C ALA A 967 11.37 12.41 21.90
N CYS A 968 11.06 11.24 22.41
CA CYS A 968 10.58 11.06 23.77
C CYS A 968 11.79 10.84 24.69
N VAL A 969 11.92 11.64 25.76
CA VAL A 969 13.05 11.57 26.69
C VAL A 969 12.58 11.41 28.13
N VAL A 970 13.35 10.66 28.93
CA VAL A 970 13.20 10.64 30.38
C VAL A 970 14.44 11.27 30.99
N MET A 971 14.26 12.29 31.81
CA MET A 971 15.36 13.02 32.44
C MET A 971 15.80 12.35 33.77
N VAL A 972 16.99 12.69 34.25
CA VAL A 972 17.46 12.37 35.61
C VAL A 972 16.87 13.41 36.55
N ASP A 973 15.99 13.00 37.46
CA ASP A 973 15.35 13.91 38.43
C ASP A 973 16.39 14.48 39.40
N ASP A 974 16.70 15.77 39.29
CA ASP A 974 17.43 16.55 40.30
C ASP A 974 16.79 17.92 40.60
N ARG A 975 15.59 18.21 40.07
CA ARG A 975 14.87 19.48 40.36
C ARG A 975 13.44 19.19 40.84
N ASP A 976 13.26 19.31 42.16
CA ASP A 976 11.96 19.18 42.85
C ASP A 976 11.07 20.43 42.72
N ASP A 977 11.55 21.51 42.08
CA ASP A 977 10.77 22.73 41.84
C ASP A 977 10.38 22.82 40.36
N ARG A 978 9.15 22.38 40.03
CA ARG A 978 8.59 22.36 38.67
C ARG A 978 7.96 23.71 38.33
N ASP A 979 8.53 24.43 37.36
CA ASP A 979 7.90 25.59 36.72
C ASP A 979 7.81 25.32 35.19
N ASP A 980 6.70 25.69 34.54
CA ASP A 980 6.44 25.43 33.09
C ASP A 980 7.44 26.12 32.13
N ARG A 981 8.37 26.92 32.69
CA ARG A 981 9.49 27.55 31.97
C ARG A 981 10.73 26.66 31.94
N ASP A 982 11.05 25.97 33.03
CA ASP A 982 12.23 25.10 33.13
C ASP A 982 12.12 23.92 32.14
N ASP A 983 10.92 23.36 31.96
CA ASP A 983 10.67 22.28 30.98
C ASP A 983 10.74 22.75 29.51
N ARG A 984 10.58 24.05 29.23
CA ARG A 984 10.73 24.60 27.87
C ARG A 984 12.20 24.80 27.53
N ASP A 985 12.94 25.44 28.43
CA ASP A 985 14.38 25.67 28.29
C ASP A 985 15.14 24.33 28.14
N ASP A 986 14.78 23.29 28.92
CA ASP A 986 15.40 21.96 28.79
C ASP A 986 15.17 21.31 27.41
N ARG A 987 14.02 21.52 26.77
CA ARG A 987 13.72 20.96 25.43
C ARG A 987 14.50 21.66 24.33
N ASP A 988 14.59 22.99 24.41
CA ASP A 988 15.34 23.79 23.46
C ASP A 988 16.85 23.55 23.60
N ASP A 989 17.35 23.41 24.83
CA ASP A 989 18.73 23.04 25.13
C ASP A 989 19.09 21.67 24.55
N LEU A 990 18.23 20.65 24.72
CA LEU A 990 18.46 19.32 24.13
C LEU A 990 18.47 19.37 22.61
N ARG A 991 17.54 20.08 21.99
CA ARG A 991 17.48 20.23 20.53
C ARG A 991 18.70 20.98 20.00
N GLN A 992 19.14 22.05 20.68
CA GLN A 992 20.33 22.81 20.31
C GLN A 992 21.60 21.98 20.47
N ALA A 993 21.70 21.18 21.53
CA ALA A 993 22.80 20.25 21.72
C ALA A 993 22.85 19.17 20.61
N LEU A 994 21.69 18.63 20.20
CA LEU A 994 21.63 17.67 19.08
C LEU A 994 22.08 18.26 17.75
N LYS A 995 21.83 19.55 17.46
CA LYS A 995 22.33 20.22 16.25
C LYS A 995 23.87 20.21 16.18
N SER A 996 24.57 20.10 17.30
CA SER A 996 26.04 20.00 17.35
C SER A 996 26.58 18.58 17.11
N LEU A 997 25.72 17.55 17.21
CA LEU A 997 26.11 16.14 17.12
C LEU A 997 25.59 15.47 15.84
N LEU A 998 24.40 15.86 15.39
CA LEU A 998 23.67 15.21 14.31
C LEU A 998 23.45 16.15 13.10
N PRO A 999 23.31 15.61 11.88
CA PRO A 999 22.83 16.37 10.74
C PRO A 999 21.42 16.93 10.99
N SER A 1000 21.12 18.07 10.36
CA SER A 1000 19.84 18.76 10.53
C SER A 1000 18.59 17.91 10.24
N HIS A 1001 18.68 16.94 9.31
CA HIS A 1001 17.56 16.04 8.99
C HIS A 1001 17.33 14.91 10.02
N MET A 1002 18.29 14.67 10.92
CA MET A 1002 18.18 13.70 12.01
C MET A 1002 17.79 14.36 13.34
N VAL A 1003 17.83 15.69 13.44
CA VAL A 1003 17.41 16.42 14.63
C VAL A 1003 15.88 16.33 14.76
N PRO A 1004 15.34 15.82 15.88
CA PRO A 1004 13.90 15.73 16.10
C PRO A 1004 13.20 17.08 15.94
N ALA A 1005 12.06 17.06 15.24
CA ALA A 1005 11.19 18.22 15.12
C ALA A 1005 10.60 18.61 16.49
N ARG A 1006 10.37 17.62 17.35
CA ARG A 1006 9.80 17.77 18.70
C ARG A 1006 10.57 16.94 19.73
N VAL A 1007 10.64 17.47 20.95
CA VAL A 1007 11.14 16.74 22.13
C VAL A 1007 10.01 16.70 23.16
N VAL A 1008 9.68 15.51 23.66
CA VAL A 1008 8.61 15.28 24.64
C VAL A 1008 9.20 14.60 25.85
N ARG A 1009 9.09 15.24 27.02
CA ARG A 1009 9.50 14.63 28.29
C ARG A 1009 8.41 13.66 28.75
N ILE A 1010 8.80 12.44 29.07
CA ILE A 1010 7.92 11.41 29.63
C ILE A 1010 8.52 10.98 30.97
N ASP A 1011 7.70 10.93 32.03
CA ASP A 1011 8.15 10.59 33.39
C ASP A 1011 8.78 9.19 33.44
N SER A 1012 8.18 8.23 32.74
CA SER A 1012 8.72 6.89 32.57
C SER A 1012 8.17 6.22 31.32
N PHE A 1013 8.99 5.42 30.65
CA PHE A 1013 8.52 4.69 29.47
C PHE A 1013 7.70 3.46 29.85
N PRO A 1014 6.46 3.32 29.32
CA PRO A 1014 5.68 2.10 29.47
C PRO A 1014 6.41 0.90 28.86
N ARG A 1015 6.17 -0.27 29.45
CA ARG A 1015 6.81 -1.53 29.08
C ARG A 1015 5.77 -2.62 28.89
N LEU A 1016 6.03 -3.50 27.94
CA LEU A 1016 5.28 -4.73 27.73
C LEU A 1016 5.54 -5.73 28.88
N VAL A 1017 4.70 -6.75 29.01
CA VAL A 1017 4.79 -7.82 30.04
C VAL A 1017 6.15 -8.53 30.03
N ASN A 1018 6.85 -8.56 28.89
CA ASN A 1018 8.18 -9.14 28.72
C ASN A 1018 9.34 -8.16 29.06
N GLY A 1019 9.05 -6.97 29.58
CA GLY A 1019 10.03 -5.96 29.99
C GLY A 1019 10.57 -5.07 28.85
N LYS A 1020 10.21 -5.34 27.58
CA LYS A 1020 10.55 -4.47 26.44
C LYS A 1020 9.76 -3.17 26.49
N LEU A 1021 10.29 -2.11 25.88
CA LEU A 1021 9.60 -0.83 25.74
C LEU A 1021 8.36 -0.97 24.87
N ASP A 1022 7.23 -0.42 25.34
CA ASP A 1022 6.00 -0.35 24.56
C ASP A 1022 5.99 0.94 23.72
N ARG A 1023 6.60 0.89 22.54
CA ARG A 1023 6.71 2.04 21.64
C ARG A 1023 5.34 2.56 21.18
N ALA A 1024 4.32 1.71 21.09
CA ALA A 1024 2.96 2.13 20.73
C ALA A 1024 2.32 2.94 21.87
N ALA A 1025 2.46 2.48 23.12
CA ALA A 1025 2.03 3.24 24.29
C ALA A 1025 2.81 4.55 24.45
N ILE A 1026 4.13 4.55 24.19
CA ILE A 1026 4.94 5.78 24.18
C ILE A 1026 4.42 6.76 23.11
N ALA A 1027 4.09 6.28 21.91
CA ALA A 1027 3.54 7.11 20.83
C ALA A 1027 2.17 7.71 21.20
N ALA A 1028 1.29 6.92 21.80
CA ALA A 1028 -0.01 7.41 22.28
C ALA A 1028 0.14 8.46 23.39
N LEU A 1029 1.05 8.24 24.34
CA LEU A 1029 1.38 9.21 25.40
C LEU A 1029 1.91 10.51 24.80
N SER A 1030 2.89 10.41 23.89
CA SER A 1030 3.45 11.56 23.20
C SER A 1030 2.38 12.34 22.45
N ALA A 1031 1.47 11.67 21.72
CA ALA A 1031 0.38 12.33 20.99
C ALA A 1031 -0.63 13.02 21.93
N SER A 1032 -0.93 12.41 23.09
CA SER A 1032 -1.82 13.00 24.10
C SER A 1032 -1.23 14.24 24.77
N MET A 1033 0.10 14.30 24.89
CA MET A 1033 0.82 15.45 25.45
C MET A 1033 0.99 16.58 24.42
N LEU A 1034 0.94 16.25 23.13
CA LEU A 1034 1.03 17.21 22.01
C LEU A 1034 -0.35 17.76 21.56
N THR A 1035 -1.46 17.27 22.11
CA THR A 1035 -2.82 17.74 21.78
C THR A 1035 -3.31 18.80 22.78
N PRO A 1036 -3.72 20.01 22.34
CA PRO A 1036 -4.26 21.02 23.25
C PRO A 1036 -5.58 20.57 23.89
N ARG A 1037 -5.72 20.74 25.20
CA ARG A 1037 -6.96 20.47 25.95
C ARG A 1037 -8.09 21.47 25.57
N SER A 1038 -9.03 21.02 24.74
CA SER A 1038 -10.50 21.26 24.70
C SER A 1038 -11.11 22.69 24.74
N PRO A 1039 -12.29 22.92 24.11
CA PRO A 1039 -12.71 24.19 23.54
C PRO A 1039 -13.75 24.97 24.38
N ALA A 1040 -13.71 26.30 24.33
CA ALA A 1040 -14.86 27.16 24.64
C ALA A 1040 -14.76 28.55 23.98
N THR A 1041 -15.89 28.94 23.38
CA THR A 1041 -16.32 30.30 22.99
C THR A 1041 -15.66 31.00 21.79
N ALA A 1042 -16.45 31.12 20.72
CA ALA A 1042 -16.18 31.90 19.53
C ALA A 1042 -16.82 33.30 19.62
N LYS A 1043 -16.04 34.35 19.29
CA LYS A 1043 -16.44 35.44 18.36
C LYS A 1043 -15.31 36.46 18.16
N ALA A 1044 -15.24 36.93 16.91
CA ALA A 1044 -14.56 38.12 16.39
C ALA A 1044 -13.11 37.97 15.90
N ALA A 1045 -12.97 37.79 14.58
CA ALA A 1045 -11.94 38.43 13.77
C ALA A 1045 -12.40 38.45 12.31
N THR A 1046 -12.88 39.59 11.84
CA THR A 1046 -13.03 39.89 10.42
C THR A 1046 -12.34 41.23 10.19
N SER A 1047 -11.55 41.31 9.12
CA SER A 1047 -10.77 42.45 8.62
C SER A 1047 -9.25 42.28 8.73
N LEU A 1048 -8.66 41.32 7.99
CA LEU A 1048 -7.35 41.48 7.35
C LEU A 1048 -7.02 40.42 6.25
N GLU A 1049 -8.03 39.78 5.63
CA GLU A 1049 -7.83 38.82 4.52
C GLU A 1049 -7.35 39.46 3.20
N VAL A 1050 -7.33 40.78 3.10
CA VAL A 1050 -7.15 41.48 1.79
C VAL A 1050 -5.68 41.64 1.39
N ALA A 1051 -4.71 41.52 2.30
CA ALA A 1051 -3.29 41.62 1.94
C ALA A 1051 -2.66 40.27 1.53
N PHE A 1052 -3.12 39.15 2.11
CA PHE A 1052 -2.61 37.81 1.81
C PHE A 1052 -3.48 37.04 0.80
N GLY A 1053 -4.79 37.27 0.76
CA GLY A 1053 -5.74 36.54 -0.10
C GLY A 1053 -5.74 36.95 -1.58
N ALA A 1054 -5.11 38.08 -1.94
CA ALA A 1054 -5.08 38.55 -3.34
C ALA A 1054 -3.98 37.89 -4.19
N ILE A 1055 -3.14 37.02 -3.61
CA ILE A 1055 -1.99 36.44 -4.30
C ILE A 1055 -2.30 35.06 -4.91
N ASP A 1056 -3.18 34.27 -4.29
CA ASP A 1056 -3.55 32.93 -4.74
C ASP A 1056 -5.08 32.80 -4.67
N GLY A 1057 -5.74 32.57 -5.81
CA GLY A 1057 -7.21 32.51 -5.93
C GLY A 1057 -7.87 31.30 -5.25
N GLU A 1058 -7.38 30.86 -4.10
CA GLU A 1058 -7.94 29.78 -3.29
C GLU A 1058 -8.64 30.35 -2.05
N SER A 1059 -9.97 30.34 -2.07
CA SER A 1059 -10.78 30.59 -0.87
C SER A 1059 -10.82 29.30 -0.04
N SER A 1060 -9.76 29.06 0.74
CA SER A 1060 -9.77 28.02 1.78
C SER A 1060 -10.55 28.54 2.99
N ARG A 1061 -11.59 27.81 3.42
CA ARG A 1061 -12.27 28.06 4.69
C ARG A 1061 -11.28 27.76 5.82
N LEU A 1062 -10.74 28.80 6.45
CA LEU A 1062 -9.94 28.70 7.67
C LEU A 1062 -10.87 28.37 8.85
N ASP A 1063 -10.63 27.25 9.52
CA ASP A 1063 -11.14 27.02 10.87
C ASP A 1063 -10.39 27.96 11.82
N ALA A 1064 -11.07 29.02 12.29
CA ALA A 1064 -10.51 30.02 13.17
C ALA A 1064 -10.10 29.39 14.53
N HIS A 1065 -8.81 29.08 14.68
CA HIS A 1065 -8.19 28.81 15.99
C HIS A 1065 -7.85 30.16 16.67
N PRO A 1066 -8.22 30.38 17.95
CA PRO A 1066 -7.82 31.59 18.67
C PRO A 1066 -6.30 31.58 18.91
N ALA A 1067 -5.67 32.76 18.86
CA ALA A 1067 -4.33 32.96 19.39
C ALA A 1067 -4.32 32.58 20.88
N THR A 1068 -3.39 31.72 21.28
CA THR A 1068 -3.20 31.39 22.71
C THR A 1068 -2.59 32.60 23.42
N THR A 1069 -2.65 32.61 24.75
CA THR A 1069 -2.27 33.69 25.67
C THR A 1069 -0.79 34.14 25.64
N ALA A 1070 0.00 33.78 24.63
CA ALA A 1070 1.42 34.11 24.47
C ALA A 1070 1.63 35.40 23.63
N GLY A 1071 1.12 36.54 24.12
CA GLY A 1071 1.46 37.89 23.63
C GLY A 1071 0.87 38.28 22.27
N ALA A 1072 0.18 39.43 22.21
CA ALA A 1072 -0.32 39.99 20.95
C ALA A 1072 0.80 40.70 20.16
N PRO A 1073 0.75 40.69 18.81
CA PRO A 1073 1.66 41.47 17.97
C PRO A 1073 1.74 42.94 18.40
N ARG A 1074 2.95 43.46 18.58
CA ARG A 1074 3.16 44.84 19.06
C ARG A 1074 3.19 45.87 17.95
N ASP A 1075 3.49 45.44 16.73
CA ASP A 1075 3.54 46.30 15.54
C ASP A 1075 3.17 45.56 14.25
N ALA A 1076 3.22 46.29 13.12
CA ALA A 1076 2.85 45.79 11.81
C ALA A 1076 3.77 44.64 11.34
N LEU A 1077 5.05 44.64 11.71
CA LEU A 1077 6.00 43.59 11.35
C LEU A 1077 5.67 42.29 12.10
N GLU A 1078 5.51 42.37 13.42
CA GLU A 1078 5.10 41.23 14.24
C GLU A 1078 3.74 40.68 13.80
N THR A 1079 2.83 41.55 13.36
CA THR A 1079 1.52 41.08 12.89
C THR A 1079 1.62 40.31 11.58
N VAL A 1080 2.41 40.80 10.62
CA VAL A 1080 2.65 40.10 9.35
C VAL A 1080 3.35 38.76 9.57
N LEU A 1081 4.32 38.71 10.49
CA LEU A 1081 5.00 37.48 10.87
C LEU A 1081 4.05 36.49 11.56
N SER A 1082 3.28 36.94 12.55
CA SER A 1082 2.27 36.15 13.28
C SER A 1082 1.22 35.54 12.36
N GLN A 1083 0.69 36.33 11.43
CA GLN A 1083 -0.31 35.87 10.44
C GLN A 1083 0.31 34.96 9.39
N GLY A 1084 1.50 35.32 8.87
CA GLY A 1084 2.20 34.54 7.85
C GLY A 1084 2.61 33.15 8.35
N MET A 1085 3.12 33.07 9.58
CA MET A 1085 3.43 31.83 10.27
C MET A 1085 2.16 31.01 10.56
N GLY A 1086 1.11 31.62 11.12
CA GLY A 1086 -0.15 30.94 11.39
C GLY A 1086 -0.81 30.34 10.14
N LEU A 1087 -0.85 31.10 9.04
CA LEU A 1087 -1.41 30.65 7.77
C LEU A 1087 -0.69 29.42 7.21
N LEU A 1088 0.64 29.36 7.34
CA LEU A 1088 1.44 28.22 6.88
C LEU A 1088 1.24 26.97 7.74
N LEU A 1089 0.89 27.17 9.01
CA LEU A 1089 0.57 26.13 9.97
C LEU A 1089 -0.91 25.68 9.90
N GLY A 1090 -1.68 26.20 8.94
CA GLY A 1090 -3.10 25.89 8.77
C GLY A 1090 -3.98 26.39 9.92
N ARG A 1091 -3.58 27.45 10.63
CA ARG A 1091 -4.26 27.98 11.82
C ARG A 1091 -4.38 29.50 11.82
N GLY A 1092 -5.02 30.04 12.86
CA GLY A 1092 -5.07 31.48 13.12
C GLY A 1092 -3.70 32.10 13.41
N PRO A 1093 -3.60 33.43 13.61
CA PRO A 1093 -2.35 34.10 13.95
C PRO A 1093 -1.71 33.49 15.20
N ILE A 1094 -0.39 33.29 15.18
CA ILE A 1094 0.34 32.75 16.35
C ILE A 1094 0.80 33.89 17.27
N GLY A 1095 0.84 33.65 18.57
CA GLY A 1095 1.35 34.59 19.58
C GLY A 1095 2.80 34.97 19.33
N ILE A 1096 3.23 36.14 19.82
CA ILE A 1096 4.57 36.66 19.51
C ILE A 1096 5.70 35.82 20.08
N ASP A 1097 5.42 35.11 21.18
CA ASP A 1097 6.37 34.26 21.90
C ASP A 1097 6.14 32.75 21.62
N GLU A 1098 5.22 32.40 20.70
CA GLU A 1098 5.02 31.01 20.30
C GLU A 1098 6.08 30.59 19.27
N ASP A 1099 6.71 29.44 19.52
CA ASP A 1099 7.71 28.87 18.62
C ASP A 1099 7.04 28.26 17.38
N PHE A 1100 7.46 28.75 16.20
CA PHE A 1100 6.92 28.32 14.91
C PHE A 1100 7.05 26.80 14.68
N PHE A 1101 8.14 26.18 15.13
CA PHE A 1101 8.42 24.75 14.97
C PHE A 1101 7.68 23.88 15.99
N GLU A 1102 7.52 24.31 17.24
CA GLU A 1102 6.68 23.61 18.24
C GLU A 1102 5.24 23.48 17.72
N LEU A 1103 4.75 24.53 17.06
CA LEU A 1103 3.41 24.56 16.47
C LEU A 1103 3.26 23.71 15.19
N GLY A 1104 4.32 23.05 14.72
CA GLY A 1104 4.29 22.20 13.51
C GLY A 1104 4.94 22.83 12.29
N GLY A 1105 5.72 23.89 12.48
CA GLY A 1105 6.56 24.51 11.46
C GLY A 1105 7.71 23.58 11.09
N HIS A 1106 8.09 23.56 9.82
CA HIS A 1106 9.21 22.77 9.34
C HIS A 1106 9.92 23.48 8.17
N SER A 1107 11.05 22.95 7.72
CA SER A 1107 11.90 23.61 6.70
C SER A 1107 11.16 24.01 5.43
N LEU A 1108 10.22 23.17 4.97
CA LEU A 1108 9.37 23.53 3.82
C LEU A 1108 8.42 24.71 4.11
N LEU A 1109 7.85 24.80 5.31
CA LEU A 1109 7.05 25.97 5.70
C LEU A 1109 7.95 27.19 5.91
N VAL A 1110 9.17 27.03 6.41
CA VAL A 1110 10.17 28.12 6.48
C VAL A 1110 10.48 28.66 5.09
N ILE A 1111 10.70 27.79 4.11
CA ILE A 1111 10.93 28.19 2.71
C ILE A 1111 9.75 29.01 2.19
N ARG A 1112 8.52 28.53 2.40
CA ARG A 1112 7.30 29.26 2.01
C ARG A 1112 7.15 30.59 2.76
N LEU A 1113 7.49 30.63 4.05
CA LEU A 1113 7.47 31.83 4.88
C LEU A 1113 8.44 32.87 4.33
N VAL A 1114 9.70 32.48 4.11
CA VAL A 1114 10.75 33.33 3.55
C VAL A 1114 10.38 33.87 2.18
N ALA A 1115 9.87 33.02 1.28
CA ALA A 1115 9.43 33.45 -0.05
C ALA A 1115 8.31 34.51 0.03
N ARG A 1116 7.35 34.33 0.96
CA ARG A 1116 6.27 35.29 1.22
C ARG A 1116 6.79 36.60 1.82
N LEU A 1117 7.65 36.52 2.83
CA LEU A 1117 8.25 37.68 3.48
C LEU A 1117 9.11 38.49 2.50
N ARG A 1118 9.88 37.83 1.64
CA ARG A 1118 10.63 38.50 0.56
C ARG A 1118 9.72 39.30 -0.35
N LYS A 1119 8.58 38.72 -0.75
CA LYS A 1119 7.60 39.40 -1.62
C LYS A 1119 6.93 40.59 -0.93
N LEU A 1120 6.64 40.47 0.38
CA LEU A 1120 5.97 41.50 1.17
C LEU A 1120 6.90 42.65 1.57
N LEU A 1121 8.10 42.32 2.03
CA LEU A 1121 9.06 43.26 2.62
C LEU A 1121 10.08 43.78 1.60
N GLY A 1122 10.31 43.04 0.51
CA GLY A 1122 11.34 43.36 -0.48
C GLY A 1122 12.76 43.08 0.00
N ILE A 1123 12.93 42.26 1.04
CA ILE A 1123 14.23 41.89 1.63
C ILE A 1123 14.53 40.41 1.37
N GLU A 1124 15.80 40.09 1.12
CA GLU A 1124 16.29 38.70 1.04
C GLU A 1124 16.53 38.19 2.47
N ILE A 1125 15.87 37.10 2.85
CA ILE A 1125 16.00 36.47 4.16
C ILE A 1125 16.52 35.06 3.92
N GLU A 1126 17.62 34.68 4.58
CA GLU A 1126 18.06 33.29 4.55
C GLU A 1126 17.15 32.43 5.43
N PRO A 1127 16.76 31.20 5.01
CA PRO A 1127 15.96 30.29 5.83
C PRO A 1127 16.54 30.06 7.23
N GLY A 1128 17.88 30.04 7.34
CA GLY A 1128 18.59 29.92 8.62
C GLY A 1128 18.14 30.94 9.67
N LEU A 1129 17.82 32.16 9.25
CA LEU A 1129 17.38 33.22 10.16
C LEU A 1129 16.09 32.86 10.92
N VAL A 1130 15.17 32.12 10.29
CA VAL A 1130 13.93 31.64 10.93
C VAL A 1130 14.21 30.46 11.86
N PHE A 1131 15.23 29.65 11.56
CA PHE A 1131 15.64 28.55 12.45
C PHE A 1131 16.37 29.04 13.70
N ASP A 1132 17.10 30.15 13.58
CA ASP A 1132 17.83 30.79 14.67
C ASP A 1132 16.90 31.68 15.53
N HIS A 1133 15.79 32.15 14.95
CA HIS A 1133 14.80 33.01 15.57
C HIS A 1133 13.38 32.48 15.30
N PRO A 1134 12.97 31.41 16.01
CA PRO A 1134 11.75 30.66 15.69
C PRO A 1134 10.46 31.35 16.15
N THR A 1135 10.54 32.33 17.05
CA THR A 1135 9.37 33.11 17.49
C THR A 1135 9.19 34.38 16.65
N VAL A 1136 7.96 34.89 16.60
CA VAL A 1136 7.65 36.15 15.90
C VAL A 1136 8.43 37.32 16.51
N ALA A 1137 8.56 37.37 17.84
CA ALA A 1137 9.29 38.43 18.54
C ALA A 1137 10.78 38.42 18.20
N GLU A 1138 11.43 37.26 18.22
CA GLU A 1138 12.85 37.12 17.90
C GLU A 1138 13.12 37.38 16.43
N LEU A 1139 12.28 36.84 15.53
CA LEU A 1139 12.45 37.05 14.10
C LEU A 1139 12.23 38.52 13.74
N ALA A 1140 11.25 39.19 14.34
CA ALA A 1140 11.07 40.63 14.18
C ALA A 1140 12.29 41.41 14.68
N ALA A 1141 12.89 41.03 15.81
CA ALA A 1141 14.10 41.66 16.32
C ALA A 1141 15.30 41.45 15.38
N ALA A 1142 15.50 40.23 14.88
CA ALA A 1142 16.56 39.89 13.93
C ALA A 1142 16.41 40.63 12.60
N LEU A 1143 15.18 40.73 12.08
CA LEU A 1143 14.87 41.49 10.87
C LEU A 1143 15.08 43.00 11.06
N ARG A 1144 14.89 43.55 12.27
CA ARG A 1144 15.23 44.96 12.53
C ARG A 1144 16.74 45.19 12.68
N ALA A 1145 17.48 44.20 13.18
CA ALA A 1145 18.91 44.31 13.45
C ALA A 1145 19.81 44.01 12.23
N GLY A 1146 19.29 43.35 11.20
CA GLY A 1146 20.08 42.93 10.05
C GLY A 1146 20.34 44.02 8.98
N PRO A 1147 21.21 43.72 7.99
CA PRO A 1147 21.75 44.70 7.05
C PRO A 1147 20.86 44.95 5.83
N TRP A 1148 19.54 45.11 6.03
CA TRP A 1148 18.55 45.24 4.96
C TRP A 1148 17.99 46.67 4.83
N ASP A 1149 17.43 47.00 3.67
CA ASP A 1149 16.68 48.24 3.47
C ASP A 1149 15.34 48.19 4.24
N THR A 1150 15.20 49.06 5.24
CA THR A 1150 14.03 49.12 6.12
C THR A 1150 12.80 49.79 5.48
N SER A 1151 12.90 50.27 4.24
CA SER A 1151 11.78 50.90 3.51
C SER A 1151 10.55 49.99 3.41
N GLY A 1152 10.73 48.66 3.42
CA GLY A 1152 9.65 47.68 3.48
C GLY A 1152 8.88 47.67 4.81
N PHE A 1153 9.57 47.89 5.92
CA PHE A 1153 8.95 48.00 7.25
C PHE A 1153 8.17 49.30 7.40
N GLU A 1154 8.68 50.40 6.82
CA GLU A 1154 8.00 51.70 6.81
C GLU A 1154 6.72 51.68 5.96
N ARG A 1155 6.73 50.97 4.81
CA ARG A 1155 5.52 50.76 4.00
C ARG A 1155 4.43 49.99 4.76
N LEU A 1156 4.82 48.98 5.55
CA LEU A 1156 3.88 48.26 6.42
C LEU A 1156 3.33 49.17 7.53
N ALA A 1157 4.17 50.00 8.14
CA ALA A 1157 3.77 50.92 9.21
C ALA A 1157 2.90 52.11 8.73
N ALA A 1158 3.03 52.52 7.47
CA ALA A 1158 2.24 53.60 6.85
C ALA A 1158 0.81 53.20 6.43
N THR A 1159 0.46 51.92 6.57
CA THR A 1159 -0.89 51.41 6.29
C THR A 1159 -1.71 51.52 7.58
N ASP A 1160 -2.63 52.50 7.67
CA ASP A 1160 -3.37 52.85 8.91
C ASP A 1160 -4.01 51.62 9.59
N TRP A 1161 -3.42 51.20 10.72
CA TRP A 1161 -3.75 49.97 11.44
C TRP A 1161 -4.84 50.15 12.54
N GLN A 1162 -5.23 51.39 12.88
CA GLN A 1162 -6.03 51.68 14.09
C GLN A 1162 -7.45 52.22 13.86
N SER A 1163 -7.95 52.33 12.64
CA SER A 1163 -9.26 52.97 12.40
C SER A 1163 -10.30 52.03 11.75
N SER A 1164 -10.94 51.16 12.53
CA SER A 1164 -12.18 50.48 12.09
C SER A 1164 -13.22 50.23 13.19
N GLU A 1165 -13.20 51.01 14.28
CA GLU A 1165 -14.32 51.07 15.25
C GLU A 1165 -15.26 52.25 14.95
N SER A 1166 -16.03 52.21 13.85
CA SER A 1166 -17.33 52.91 13.77
C SER A 1166 -17.98 52.75 12.39
N ALA A 1167 -18.79 51.71 12.19
CA ALA A 1167 -19.85 51.76 11.20
C ALA A 1167 -20.97 50.78 11.61
N THR A 1168 -21.94 51.28 12.37
CA THR A 1168 -23.23 50.60 12.59
C THR A 1168 -23.98 50.46 11.25
N PRO A 1169 -24.50 49.27 10.90
CA PRO A 1169 -25.29 49.09 9.69
C PRO A 1169 -26.77 49.42 9.97
N SER A 1170 -27.45 50.00 8.98
CA SER A 1170 -28.89 50.20 8.98
C SER A 1170 -29.44 49.92 7.58
N PRO A 1171 -30.69 49.47 7.51
CA PRO A 1171 -31.16 48.10 7.67
C PRO A 1171 -30.98 47.22 6.42
#